data_AF-A0A6I2KVP7-F1
#
_entry.id   AF-A0A6I2KVP7-F1
#
_cell.length_a   1.000
_cell.length_b   1.000
_cell.length_c   1.000
_cell.angle_alpha   90.00
_cell.angle_beta   90.00
_cell.angle_gamma   90.00
#
_symmetry.space_group_name_H-M   'P 1'
#
loop_
_entity.id
_entity.type
_entity.pdbx_description
1 polymer ?
#
loop_
_entity_poly.entity_id
_entity_poly.type
_entity_poly.pdbx_seq_one_letter_code
_entity_poly.pdbx_strand_id
1 'polypeptide(L)'
;MPISSLSRALCAGAAAWFLHAAALAAPGATFISQSVPNTMQLGKTYSVSVTYKNTGDTTWTGASQYRLGAVNPIDNRRWGTGRVELPAGVAVPPNGLYTFTFDVAITDSRYCRPSPRPQLQNCDFQWGLLQESVAWLSLGVNTQVELFDAPDLRSAVPPIAPPVAVDAAAFNAASFRGANVLMQTYEDNRLCDHTAWLPDAEQADAIIGNAVAMGLNVLRMPVILPPRNPGRPADWIPNSPEYRHVCADPDKPEWGEQGDRALLNQQVIAKVQVIMDKAAAAQLKVILVLDGYTKYDAPCYWKKSFLDVRDSADSFIKAFKSHQALLAWDILNEPMWNALAFDCLHRNEDYASVLQAVDSMYNLVRSQDALHPTTVGEHQIPLLKYWKDISSFASPHLYVATNSRDPESRNQINYVQAASLREMSRELGAAMPLVIGEFGSPDPDDDFNAAYYQLFLNGLTVADRGFILWSLSSGVNQQGFSVMRPDGELKPAALLVQRRVWYPVVQQLYLAYLGYPADPGALENFSAQLATLAEDMRYRGQILQPSVAALDAAYATEPSLRTLLDSLYASSSFHEIYNPDQPADYVRQIYRQLFNRAPDDDGLRYWTDNISYYGVGKDRAVAAILAGGLSGSSDQGRLDAAAIGKKAALASAFSASLNTPERRDCYAGNLAVATGRALMTPVDASTDLGLQRGRLDSAVDTLCGR
;
A
#
# COMPACT_ATOMS: atom_id res chain seq x y z
N MET A 1 29.87 22.36 -82.06
CA MET A 1 30.91 23.40 -81.89
C MET A 1 30.30 24.59 -81.14
N PRO A 2 31.05 25.29 -80.26
CA PRO A 2 30.56 25.68 -78.93
C PRO A 2 30.65 27.20 -78.61
N ILE A 3 30.41 27.54 -77.32
CA ILE A 3 30.90 28.70 -76.51
C ILE A 3 30.14 30.04 -76.75
N SER A 4 29.64 30.84 -75.78
CA SER A 4 30.15 31.37 -74.49
C SER A 4 28.99 32.05 -73.70
N SER A 5 28.69 31.72 -72.42
CA SER A 5 29.21 32.26 -71.14
C SER A 5 29.08 33.80 -70.96
N LEU A 6 28.09 34.33 -70.21
CA LEU A 6 28.02 34.55 -68.73
C LEU A 6 28.45 35.96 -68.28
N SER A 7 27.51 36.77 -67.71
CA SER A 7 27.58 37.37 -66.35
C SER A 7 26.89 38.75 -66.16
N ARG A 8 26.00 38.81 -65.14
CA ARG A 8 25.61 39.94 -64.23
C ARG A 8 24.68 41.04 -64.81
N ALA A 9 23.59 41.49 -64.17
CA ALA A 9 23.15 41.50 -62.78
C ALA A 9 21.62 41.76 -62.67
N LEU A 10 21.10 41.71 -61.43
CA LEU A 10 19.80 42.17 -60.90
C LEU A 10 18.66 41.14 -60.78
N CYS A 11 18.73 40.37 -59.69
CA CYS A 11 17.56 39.76 -59.06
C CYS A 11 16.84 40.81 -58.21
N ALA A 12 15.66 41.23 -58.66
CA ALA A 12 14.59 41.75 -57.82
C ALA A 12 13.27 41.46 -58.53
N GLY A 13 12.39 40.69 -57.89
CA GLY A 13 11.00 40.54 -58.33
C GLY A 13 10.56 39.11 -58.65
N ALA A 14 10.49 38.26 -57.63
CA ALA A 14 9.46 37.21 -57.61
C ALA A 14 8.88 37.21 -56.20
N ALA A 15 7.69 37.81 -56.06
CA ALA A 15 6.87 37.67 -54.87
C ALA A 15 6.54 36.17 -54.71
N ALA A 16 7.22 35.52 -53.78
CA ALA A 16 6.87 34.18 -53.34
C ALA A 16 5.53 34.29 -52.59
N TRP A 17 4.47 33.78 -53.22
CA TRP A 17 3.25 33.42 -52.54
C TRP A 17 3.57 32.24 -51.61
N PHE A 18 4.01 32.52 -50.38
CA PHE A 18 3.97 31.54 -49.31
C PHE A 18 2.51 31.34 -48.91
N LEU A 19 1.86 30.35 -49.53
CA LEU A 19 0.71 29.68 -48.94
C LEU A 19 1.17 29.16 -47.58
N HIS A 20 0.83 29.86 -46.51
CA HIS A 20 0.77 29.25 -45.18
C HIS A 20 -0.35 28.22 -45.26
N ALA A 21 -0.02 26.96 -45.54
CA ALA A 21 -0.91 25.87 -45.22
C ALA A 21 -1.12 25.93 -43.71
N ALA A 22 -2.27 26.43 -43.27
CA ALA A 22 -2.70 26.27 -41.89
C ALA A 22 -2.72 24.75 -41.64
N ALA A 23 -1.91 24.27 -40.69
CA ALA A 23 -1.99 22.88 -40.26
C ALA A 23 -3.46 22.60 -39.87
N LEU A 24 -4.06 21.57 -40.47
CA LEU A 24 -5.41 21.15 -40.10
C LEU A 24 -5.38 20.72 -38.63
N ALA A 25 -6.26 21.30 -37.81
CA ALA A 25 -6.38 20.92 -36.41
C ALA A 25 -6.59 19.41 -36.29
N ALA A 26 -5.70 18.73 -35.55
CA ALA A 26 -5.72 17.28 -35.41
C ALA A 26 -6.28 16.87 -34.04
N PRO A 27 -7.21 15.89 -33.96
CA PRO A 27 -7.58 15.30 -32.69
C PRO A 27 -6.42 14.47 -32.13
N GLY A 28 -6.25 14.49 -30.81
CA GLY A 28 -5.18 13.75 -30.15
C GLY A 28 -5.56 13.46 -28.70
N ALA A 29 -5.15 12.31 -28.20
CA ALA A 29 -5.44 11.89 -26.84
C ALA A 29 -4.25 11.15 -26.21
N THR A 30 -4.15 11.21 -24.89
CA THR A 30 -3.24 10.38 -24.11
C THR A 30 -3.99 9.77 -22.94
N PHE A 31 -3.90 8.45 -22.80
CA PHE A 31 -4.45 7.72 -21.66
C PHE A 31 -3.72 8.13 -20.37
N ILE A 32 -4.47 8.27 -19.29
CA ILE A 32 -3.94 8.66 -17.97
C ILE A 32 -4.15 7.54 -16.96
N SER A 33 -5.39 7.10 -16.80
CA SER A 33 -5.73 6.15 -15.73
C SER A 33 -7.01 5.40 -15.96
N GLN A 34 -7.10 4.22 -15.35
CA GLN A 34 -8.35 3.50 -15.15
C GLN A 34 -8.47 2.95 -13.72
N SER A 35 -9.60 3.21 -13.10
CA SER A 35 -9.93 2.79 -11.73
C SER A 35 -11.01 1.72 -11.80
N VAL A 36 -10.58 0.46 -11.67
CA VAL A 36 -11.42 -0.74 -11.67
C VAL A 36 -10.92 -1.69 -10.57
N PRO A 37 -11.77 -2.29 -9.74
CA PRO A 37 -11.31 -3.23 -8.71
C PRO A 37 -10.68 -4.47 -9.36
N ASN A 38 -9.67 -5.04 -8.71
CA ASN A 38 -8.95 -6.22 -9.21
C ASN A 38 -9.81 -7.50 -9.22
N THR A 39 -10.89 -7.55 -8.43
CA THR A 39 -11.81 -8.69 -8.37
C THR A 39 -13.26 -8.23 -8.45
N MET A 40 -14.12 -8.99 -9.12
CA MET A 40 -15.54 -8.72 -9.28
C MET A 40 -16.39 -9.98 -9.18
N GLN A 41 -17.64 -9.83 -8.73
CA GLN A 41 -18.66 -10.88 -8.77
C GLN A 41 -19.54 -10.73 -10.00
N LEU A 42 -19.92 -11.86 -10.60
CA LEU A 42 -20.85 -11.88 -11.74
C LEU A 42 -22.20 -11.25 -11.37
N GLY A 43 -22.76 -10.48 -12.31
CA GLY A 43 -24.05 -9.81 -12.17
C GLY A 43 -24.06 -8.60 -11.23
N LYS A 44 -23.00 -8.37 -10.43
CA LYS A 44 -22.91 -7.18 -9.58
C LYS A 44 -22.46 -5.96 -10.40
N THR A 45 -23.02 -4.81 -10.04
CA THR A 45 -22.66 -3.51 -10.65
C THR A 45 -21.52 -2.85 -9.88
N TYR A 46 -20.55 -2.32 -10.62
CA TYR A 46 -19.38 -1.62 -10.09
C TYR A 46 -19.25 -0.24 -10.75
N SER A 47 -18.95 0.78 -9.94
CA SER A 47 -18.66 2.11 -10.47
C SER A 47 -17.16 2.22 -10.77
N VAL A 48 -16.84 2.46 -12.04
CA VAL A 48 -15.47 2.55 -12.56
C VAL A 48 -15.22 3.90 -13.20
N SER A 49 -13.95 4.23 -13.42
CA SER A 49 -13.62 5.46 -14.15
C SER A 49 -12.39 5.32 -15.03
N VAL A 50 -12.37 6.07 -16.13
CA VAL A 50 -11.27 6.12 -17.10
C VAL A 50 -10.98 7.58 -17.45
N THR A 51 -9.70 7.96 -17.46
CA THR A 51 -9.27 9.35 -17.67
C THR A 51 -8.34 9.47 -18.87
N TYR A 52 -8.60 10.47 -19.71
CA TYR A 52 -7.78 10.85 -20.86
C TYR A 52 -7.45 12.34 -20.85
N LYS A 53 -6.28 12.69 -21.39
CA LYS A 53 -5.86 14.07 -21.69
C LYS A 53 -6.04 14.36 -23.17
N ASN A 54 -6.62 15.51 -23.48
CA ASN A 54 -6.65 16.05 -24.84
C ASN A 54 -5.27 16.62 -25.19
N THR A 55 -4.59 15.97 -26.13
CA THR A 55 -3.26 16.37 -26.62
C THR A 55 -3.30 16.85 -28.06
N GLY A 56 -4.50 16.92 -28.65
CA GLY A 56 -4.72 17.50 -29.98
C GLY A 56 -5.07 18.98 -29.93
N ASP A 57 -5.39 19.51 -31.10
CA ASP A 57 -5.75 20.92 -31.31
C ASP A 57 -7.27 21.14 -31.37
N THR A 58 -8.06 20.08 -31.30
CA THR A 58 -9.53 20.11 -31.35
C THR A 58 -10.13 19.95 -29.96
N THR A 59 -11.27 20.59 -29.70
CA THR A 59 -12.03 20.39 -28.45
C THR A 59 -12.90 19.14 -28.56
N TRP A 60 -12.85 18.25 -27.57
CA TRP A 60 -13.73 17.08 -27.53
C TRP A 60 -15.12 17.46 -27.06
N THR A 61 -16.14 17.04 -27.80
CA THR A 61 -17.55 17.18 -27.40
C THR A 61 -18.33 15.92 -27.78
N GLY A 62 -19.41 15.63 -27.05
CA GLY A 62 -20.33 14.56 -27.44
C GLY A 62 -21.00 14.83 -28.80
N ALA A 63 -21.24 16.10 -29.15
CA ALA A 63 -21.77 16.50 -30.45
C ALA A 63 -20.83 16.15 -31.61
N SER A 64 -19.52 16.30 -31.40
CA SER A 64 -18.48 15.84 -32.34
C SER A 64 -18.12 14.36 -32.20
N GLN A 65 -18.92 13.61 -31.42
CA GLN A 65 -18.89 12.15 -31.31
C GLN A 65 -17.60 11.59 -30.68
N TYR A 66 -16.94 12.37 -29.81
CA TYR A 66 -15.86 11.88 -28.95
C TYR A 66 -16.45 11.07 -27.79
N ARG A 67 -15.95 9.85 -27.58
CA ARG A 67 -16.46 8.92 -26.55
C ARG A 67 -15.41 7.87 -26.20
N LEU A 68 -15.66 7.08 -25.16
CA LEU A 68 -14.90 5.85 -24.93
C LEU A 68 -15.51 4.69 -25.70
N GLY A 69 -14.66 3.76 -26.12
CA GLY A 69 -15.05 2.46 -26.65
C GLY A 69 -14.32 1.32 -25.94
N ALA A 70 -15.01 0.20 -25.77
CA ALA A 70 -14.44 -0.99 -25.13
C ALA A 70 -13.40 -1.66 -26.05
N VAL A 71 -12.30 -2.12 -25.45
CA VAL A 71 -11.15 -2.73 -26.15
C VAL A 71 -10.87 -4.12 -25.54
N ASN A 72 -10.01 -4.90 -26.19
CA ASN A 72 -9.66 -6.30 -25.88
C ASN A 72 -10.86 -7.27 -25.85
N PRO A 73 -11.52 -7.50 -27.01
CA PRO A 73 -11.23 -6.97 -28.36
C PRO A 73 -11.90 -5.61 -28.63
N ILE A 74 -11.49 -4.90 -29.69
CA ILE A 74 -12.15 -3.64 -30.10
C ILE A 74 -13.65 -3.87 -30.31
N ASP A 75 -14.46 -2.90 -29.85
CA ASP A 75 -15.92 -2.85 -30.04
C ASP A 75 -16.69 -4.00 -29.38
N ASN A 76 -16.20 -4.50 -28.25
CA ASN A 76 -16.90 -5.50 -27.45
C ASN A 76 -17.98 -4.88 -26.54
N ARG A 77 -18.79 -5.72 -25.88
CA ARG A 77 -19.79 -5.32 -24.87
C ARG A 77 -19.64 -6.09 -23.55
N ARG A 78 -18.42 -6.57 -23.24
CA ARG A 78 -18.12 -7.44 -22.09
C ARG A 78 -18.58 -6.82 -20.77
N TRP A 79 -18.45 -5.51 -20.65
CA TRP A 79 -18.73 -4.73 -19.44
C TRP A 79 -20.15 -4.14 -19.39
N GLY A 80 -21.08 -4.70 -20.18
CA GLY A 80 -22.48 -4.25 -20.29
C GLY A 80 -22.73 -3.19 -21.37
N THR A 81 -21.71 -2.43 -21.75
CA THR A 81 -21.75 -1.47 -22.87
C THR A 81 -20.46 -1.53 -23.70
N GLY A 82 -20.55 -1.13 -24.96
CA GLY A 82 -19.39 -0.96 -25.85
C GLY A 82 -18.96 0.50 -26.05
N ARG A 83 -19.76 1.46 -25.55
CA ARG A 83 -19.50 2.89 -25.63
C ARG A 83 -19.88 3.61 -24.34
N VAL A 84 -19.12 4.65 -23.99
CA VAL A 84 -19.45 5.59 -22.92
C VAL A 84 -19.36 7.00 -23.48
N GLU A 85 -20.50 7.67 -23.58
CA GLU A 85 -20.61 8.99 -24.19
C GLU A 85 -19.98 10.09 -23.34
N LEU A 86 -19.42 11.10 -24.01
CA LEU A 86 -19.14 12.37 -23.34
C LEU A 86 -20.47 13.10 -23.10
N PRO A 87 -20.83 13.46 -21.85
CA PRO A 87 -22.13 14.05 -21.53
C PRO A 87 -22.41 15.34 -22.31
N ALA A 88 -23.69 15.60 -22.59
CA ALA A 88 -24.11 16.80 -23.27
C ALA A 88 -23.66 18.06 -22.51
N GLY A 89 -23.10 19.05 -23.23
CA GLY A 89 -22.59 20.28 -22.66
C GLY A 89 -21.15 20.22 -22.15
N VAL A 90 -20.53 19.03 -22.06
CA VAL A 90 -19.11 18.90 -21.73
C VAL A 90 -18.26 19.21 -22.96
N ALA A 91 -17.29 20.09 -22.78
CA ALA A 91 -16.27 20.44 -23.77
C ALA A 91 -14.88 20.31 -23.15
N VAL A 92 -14.05 19.42 -23.71
CA VAL A 92 -12.68 19.18 -23.20
C VAL A 92 -11.71 19.88 -24.16
N PRO A 93 -11.19 21.08 -23.80
CA PRO A 93 -10.30 21.83 -24.67
C PRO A 93 -8.95 21.12 -24.84
N PRO A 94 -8.10 21.54 -25.80
CA PRO A 94 -6.70 21.15 -25.85
C PRO A 94 -6.02 21.28 -24.47
N ASN A 95 -5.20 20.30 -24.11
CA ASN A 95 -4.60 20.09 -22.79
C ASN A 95 -5.57 19.76 -21.63
N GLY A 96 -6.89 19.85 -21.86
CA GLY A 96 -7.90 19.48 -20.88
C GLY A 96 -7.91 17.98 -20.60
N LEU A 97 -8.28 17.62 -19.38
CA LEU A 97 -8.47 16.24 -18.95
C LEU A 97 -9.94 15.95 -18.74
N TYR A 98 -10.34 14.71 -18.97
CA TYR A 98 -11.69 14.28 -18.64
C TYR A 98 -11.69 12.86 -18.08
N THR A 99 -12.44 12.69 -16.99
CA THR A 99 -12.67 11.41 -16.34
C THR A 99 -14.09 10.97 -16.65
N PHE A 100 -14.21 9.89 -17.41
CA PHE A 100 -15.48 9.21 -17.63
C PHE A 100 -15.74 8.32 -16.42
N THR A 101 -16.85 8.57 -15.72
CA THR A 101 -17.34 7.71 -14.63
C THR A 101 -18.61 7.02 -15.09
N PHE A 102 -18.66 5.69 -14.96
CA PHE A 102 -19.77 4.88 -15.43
C PHE A 102 -19.83 3.56 -14.66
N ASP A 103 -20.99 2.92 -14.74
CA ASP A 103 -21.23 1.64 -14.09
C ASP A 103 -21.01 0.49 -15.08
N VAL A 104 -20.38 -0.57 -14.59
CA VAL A 104 -20.17 -1.82 -15.34
C VAL A 104 -20.79 -2.98 -14.60
N ALA A 105 -21.35 -3.92 -15.34
CA ALA A 105 -21.77 -5.21 -14.83
C ALA A 105 -21.39 -6.28 -15.84
N ILE A 106 -20.68 -7.31 -15.37
CA ILE A 106 -20.35 -8.47 -16.19
C ILE A 106 -21.36 -9.58 -15.91
N THR A 107 -22.17 -9.90 -16.91
CA THR A 107 -23.25 -10.90 -16.79
C THR A 107 -22.93 -12.20 -17.51
N ASP A 108 -21.85 -12.23 -18.30
CA ASP A 108 -21.43 -13.39 -19.07
C ASP A 108 -19.90 -13.47 -19.11
N SER A 109 -19.38 -14.51 -18.48
CA SER A 109 -17.96 -14.71 -18.28
C SER A 109 -17.29 -15.49 -19.43
N ARG A 110 -18.06 -16.00 -20.41
CA ARG A 110 -17.56 -16.83 -21.52
C ARG A 110 -16.50 -16.15 -22.39
N TYR A 111 -16.41 -14.83 -22.34
CA TYR A 111 -15.43 -14.03 -23.08
C TYR A 111 -14.16 -13.72 -22.29
N CYS A 112 -14.04 -14.26 -21.08
CA CYS A 112 -12.86 -14.14 -20.23
C CYS A 112 -11.97 -15.36 -20.39
N ARG A 113 -10.68 -15.19 -20.10
CA ARG A 113 -9.72 -16.28 -20.16
C ARG A 113 -9.91 -17.18 -18.93
N PRO A 114 -10.04 -18.51 -19.10
CA PRO A 114 -10.00 -19.43 -17.96
C PRO A 114 -8.72 -19.22 -17.15
N SER A 115 -8.84 -19.25 -15.82
CA SER A 115 -7.70 -19.41 -14.92
C SER A 115 -7.37 -20.90 -14.77
N PRO A 116 -6.14 -21.27 -14.36
CA PRO A 116 -5.86 -22.63 -13.88
C PRO A 116 -6.80 -23.10 -12.76
N ARG A 117 -7.46 -22.17 -12.06
CA ARG A 117 -8.46 -22.40 -11.02
C ARG A 117 -9.87 -22.31 -11.64
N PRO A 118 -10.65 -23.41 -11.73
CA PRO A 118 -11.89 -23.46 -12.53
C PRO A 118 -12.97 -22.40 -12.20
N GLN A 119 -13.00 -21.93 -10.96
CA GLN A 119 -13.97 -20.98 -10.44
C GLN A 119 -13.51 -19.52 -10.62
N LEU A 120 -12.28 -19.29 -11.09
CA LEU A 120 -11.74 -17.97 -11.40
C LEU A 120 -11.65 -17.75 -12.91
N GLN A 121 -11.96 -16.53 -13.34
CA GLN A 121 -11.86 -16.14 -14.75
C GLN A 121 -11.20 -14.79 -14.88
N ASN A 122 -10.27 -14.68 -15.81
CA ASN A 122 -9.48 -13.48 -16.03
C ASN A 122 -10.06 -12.66 -17.17
N CYS A 123 -10.60 -11.48 -16.86
CA CYS A 123 -11.20 -10.58 -17.85
C CYS A 123 -10.30 -9.37 -18.10
N ASP A 124 -10.13 -9.04 -19.38
CA ASP A 124 -9.44 -7.83 -19.79
C ASP A 124 -10.40 -6.62 -19.67
N PHE A 125 -10.04 -5.66 -18.83
CA PHE A 125 -10.66 -4.34 -18.75
C PHE A 125 -9.76 -3.34 -19.47
N GLN A 126 -10.21 -2.85 -20.62
CA GLN A 126 -9.50 -1.85 -21.39
C GLN A 126 -10.50 -0.99 -22.15
N TRP A 127 -10.27 0.32 -22.14
CA TRP A 127 -11.04 1.30 -22.87
C TRP A 127 -10.11 2.15 -23.73
N GLY A 128 -10.62 2.68 -24.84
CA GLY A 128 -9.92 3.61 -25.71
C GLY A 128 -10.77 4.84 -25.95
N LEU A 129 -10.14 6.01 -26.06
CA LEU A 129 -10.83 7.21 -26.55
C LEU A 129 -10.83 7.20 -28.08
N LEU A 130 -12.01 7.46 -28.66
CA LEU A 130 -12.18 7.56 -30.11
C LEU A 130 -13.04 8.76 -30.48
N GLN A 131 -12.90 9.19 -31.73
CA GLN A 131 -13.92 9.96 -32.43
C GLN A 131 -14.67 8.99 -33.35
N GLU A 132 -15.97 8.80 -33.08
CA GLU A 132 -16.77 7.76 -33.76
C GLU A 132 -16.73 7.91 -35.28
N SER A 133 -16.59 6.78 -35.99
CA SER A 133 -16.45 6.72 -37.46
C SER A 133 -15.26 7.51 -38.05
N VAL A 134 -14.33 7.99 -37.21
CA VAL A 134 -13.11 8.70 -37.65
C VAL A 134 -11.86 7.90 -37.28
N ALA A 135 -11.52 7.81 -36.00
CA ALA A 135 -10.32 7.13 -35.52
C ALA A 135 -10.34 6.86 -34.02
N TRP A 136 -9.63 5.81 -33.60
CA TRP A 136 -9.15 5.66 -32.22
C TRP A 136 -8.00 6.62 -31.99
N LEU A 137 -8.11 7.45 -30.96
CA LEU A 137 -7.12 8.49 -30.66
C LEU A 137 -6.04 7.98 -29.70
N SER A 138 -6.45 7.19 -28.71
CA SER A 138 -5.55 6.55 -27.75
C SER A 138 -6.22 5.33 -27.13
N LEU A 139 -5.52 4.20 -27.11
CA LEU A 139 -5.93 3.03 -26.36
C LEU A 139 -5.41 3.15 -24.92
N GLY A 140 -6.22 2.74 -23.95
CA GLY A 140 -5.78 2.63 -22.57
C GLY A 140 -4.89 1.43 -22.34
N VAL A 141 -4.46 1.22 -21.10
CA VAL A 141 -3.68 0.03 -20.71
C VAL A 141 -4.62 -1.10 -20.32
N ASN A 142 -4.27 -2.34 -20.61
CA ASN A 142 -5.07 -3.48 -20.15
C ASN A 142 -4.93 -3.64 -18.64
N THR A 143 -6.05 -3.74 -17.92
CA THR A 143 -6.06 -4.19 -16.53
C THR A 143 -6.80 -5.51 -16.44
N GLN A 144 -6.16 -6.49 -15.81
CA GLN A 144 -6.78 -7.76 -15.52
C GLN A 144 -7.73 -7.61 -14.33
N VAL A 145 -8.96 -8.08 -14.49
CA VAL A 145 -9.96 -8.20 -13.44
C VAL A 145 -10.28 -9.68 -13.29
N GLU A 146 -10.12 -10.22 -12.09
CA GLU A 146 -10.53 -11.58 -11.78
C GLU A 146 -12.02 -11.61 -11.45
N LEU A 147 -12.76 -12.53 -12.05
CA LEU A 147 -14.14 -12.81 -11.68
C LEU A 147 -14.20 -13.98 -10.74
N PHE A 148 -14.96 -13.80 -9.66
CA PHE A 148 -15.27 -14.84 -8.72
C PHE A 148 -16.74 -14.80 -8.33
N ASP A 149 -17.47 -15.90 -8.59
CA ASP A 149 -18.88 -16.02 -8.22
C ASP A 149 -19.02 -16.66 -6.84
N ALA A 150 -18.98 -15.81 -5.80
CA ALA A 150 -19.16 -16.27 -4.44
C ALA A 150 -20.63 -16.61 -4.16
N PRO A 151 -20.96 -17.82 -3.68
CA PRO A 151 -22.33 -18.18 -3.37
C PRO A 151 -22.93 -17.26 -2.28
N ASP A 152 -24.24 -17.29 -2.11
CA ASP A 152 -24.89 -16.61 -0.98
C ASP A 152 -25.14 -17.63 0.13
N LEU A 153 -24.24 -17.66 1.12
CA LEU A 153 -24.24 -18.62 2.22
C LEU A 153 -24.17 -17.90 3.55
N ARG A 154 -24.68 -18.57 4.58
CA ARG A 154 -24.53 -18.18 5.98
C ARG A 154 -23.96 -19.35 6.76
N SER A 155 -23.12 -19.04 7.74
CA SER A 155 -22.60 -20.06 8.63
C SER A 155 -23.70 -20.73 9.45
N ALA A 156 -23.54 -22.03 9.66
CA ALA A 156 -24.38 -22.80 10.57
C ALA A 156 -23.93 -22.69 12.04
N VAL A 157 -22.77 -22.06 12.29
CA VAL A 157 -22.14 -21.96 13.61
C VAL A 157 -21.96 -20.49 13.95
N PRO A 158 -22.95 -19.86 14.63
CA PRO A 158 -22.87 -18.44 14.93
C PRO A 158 -21.72 -18.14 15.94
N PRO A 159 -21.18 -16.91 15.92
CA PRO A 159 -20.22 -16.44 16.92
C PRO A 159 -20.75 -16.57 18.36
N ILE A 160 -19.97 -17.17 19.27
CA ILE A 160 -20.34 -17.28 20.69
C ILE A 160 -20.12 -15.98 21.48
N ALA A 161 -19.36 -15.05 20.92
CA ALA A 161 -19.09 -13.72 21.43
C ALA A 161 -18.84 -12.78 20.24
N PRO A 162 -19.04 -11.45 20.38
CA PRO A 162 -18.65 -10.51 19.34
C PRO A 162 -17.12 -10.39 19.21
N PRO A 163 -16.61 -9.92 18.05
CA PRO A 163 -15.21 -9.54 17.90
C PRO A 163 -14.80 -8.45 18.90
N VAL A 164 -13.53 -8.45 19.29
CA VAL A 164 -13.00 -7.44 20.23
C VAL A 164 -12.86 -6.11 19.48
N ALA A 165 -13.42 -5.05 20.04
CA ALA A 165 -13.28 -3.73 19.45
C ALA A 165 -11.82 -3.26 19.45
N VAL A 166 -11.41 -2.59 18.37
CA VAL A 166 -10.06 -2.01 18.24
C VAL A 166 -10.15 -0.51 17.95
N ASP A 167 -9.09 0.22 18.29
CA ASP A 167 -8.96 1.62 17.88
C ASP A 167 -8.64 1.70 16.39
N ALA A 168 -9.59 2.20 15.59
CA ALA A 168 -9.42 2.38 14.16
C ALA A 168 -8.22 3.26 13.80
N ALA A 169 -7.84 4.21 14.66
CA ALA A 169 -6.69 5.08 14.44
C ALA A 169 -5.37 4.31 14.44
N ALA A 170 -5.30 3.10 15.01
CA ALA A 170 -4.10 2.28 15.00
C ALA A 170 -3.82 1.57 13.65
N PHE A 171 -4.77 1.56 12.71
CA PHE A 171 -4.71 0.78 11.45
C PHE A 171 -4.37 1.63 10.21
N ASN A 172 -3.76 2.79 10.45
CA ASN A 172 -3.40 3.75 9.41
C ASN A 172 -1.99 3.48 8.81
N ALA A 173 -1.64 4.18 7.73
CA ALA A 173 -0.39 3.95 6.99
C ALA A 173 0.89 4.21 7.81
N ALA A 174 0.83 5.10 8.80
CA ALA A 174 1.96 5.43 9.68
C ALA A 174 2.05 4.50 10.89
N SER A 175 0.90 4.02 11.39
CA SER A 175 0.80 3.30 12.67
C SER A 175 0.74 1.77 12.53
N PHE A 176 0.49 1.23 11.34
CA PHE A 176 0.43 -0.21 11.12
C PHE A 176 1.29 -0.61 9.92
N ARG A 177 2.50 -1.09 10.23
CA ARG A 177 3.52 -1.45 9.24
C ARG A 177 4.05 -2.84 9.60
N GLY A 178 3.73 -3.84 8.80
CA GLY A 178 4.11 -5.21 9.09
C GLY A 178 4.70 -5.98 7.94
N ALA A 179 5.09 -7.21 8.23
CA ALA A 179 5.51 -8.19 7.24
C ALA A 179 5.12 -9.60 7.69
N ASN A 180 4.86 -10.48 6.74
CA ASN A 180 4.70 -11.90 7.06
C ASN A 180 6.05 -12.58 7.25
N VAL A 181 6.05 -13.54 8.17
CA VAL A 181 7.21 -14.31 8.60
C VAL A 181 6.93 -15.78 8.34
N LEU A 182 7.55 -16.32 7.29
CA LEU A 182 7.42 -17.71 6.89
C LEU A 182 8.67 -18.15 6.12
N MET A 183 9.05 -19.42 6.20
CA MET A 183 10.26 -19.97 5.57
C MET A 183 9.96 -20.78 4.29
N GLN A 184 8.70 -21.14 4.06
CA GLN A 184 8.24 -21.99 2.95
C GLN A 184 6.93 -21.49 2.37
N THR A 185 6.69 -21.78 1.09
CA THR A 185 5.42 -21.48 0.42
C THR A 185 4.65 -22.77 0.17
N TYR A 186 3.39 -22.64 -0.20
CA TYR A 186 2.55 -23.77 -0.59
C TYR A 186 3.04 -24.48 -1.85
N GLU A 187 4.02 -23.94 -2.57
CA GLU A 187 4.62 -24.51 -3.78
C GLU A 187 5.89 -25.35 -3.50
N ASP A 188 6.36 -25.43 -2.25
CA ASP A 188 7.56 -26.22 -1.90
C ASP A 188 7.25 -27.69 -1.60
N ASN A 189 7.86 -28.61 -2.37
CA ASN A 189 7.76 -30.05 -2.13
C ASN A 189 8.80 -30.59 -1.14
N ARG A 190 9.74 -29.77 -0.66
CA ARG A 190 10.93 -30.30 0.00
C ARG A 190 10.67 -30.75 1.43
N LEU A 191 9.72 -30.14 2.16
CA LEU A 191 9.45 -30.43 3.57
C LEU A 191 7.98 -30.13 3.97
N CYS A 192 7.19 -31.16 4.25
CA CYS A 192 5.82 -31.01 4.77
C CYS A 192 5.82 -31.19 6.28
N ASP A 193 6.59 -30.30 6.90
CA ASP A 193 6.90 -30.28 8.32
C ASP A 193 6.41 -28.95 8.89
N HIS A 194 5.53 -29.03 9.88
CA HIS A 194 4.94 -27.89 10.60
C HIS A 194 5.99 -26.90 11.12
N THR A 195 7.15 -27.41 11.56
CA THR A 195 8.21 -26.56 12.09
C THR A 195 9.04 -25.91 10.98
N ALA A 196 9.06 -26.47 9.78
CA ALA A 196 9.88 -26.00 8.68
C ALA A 196 9.31 -24.74 7.99
N TRP A 197 8.06 -24.38 8.30
CA TRP A 197 7.44 -23.10 7.95
C TRP A 197 7.93 -21.94 8.84
N LEU A 198 8.43 -22.25 10.03
CA LEU A 198 8.85 -21.28 11.03
C LEU A 198 10.35 -21.01 10.93
N PRO A 199 10.82 -19.76 11.13
CA PRO A 199 12.24 -19.48 11.21
C PRO A 199 12.88 -20.15 12.42
N ASP A 200 14.13 -20.59 12.29
CA ASP A 200 14.96 -20.91 13.44
C ASP A 200 15.37 -19.64 14.22
N ALA A 201 16.16 -19.80 15.29
CA ALA A 201 16.52 -18.69 16.16
C ALA A 201 17.40 -17.64 15.46
N GLU A 202 18.31 -18.04 14.56
CA GLU A 202 19.21 -17.14 13.84
C GLU A 202 18.44 -16.38 12.74
N GLN A 203 17.58 -17.09 12.01
CA GLN A 203 16.67 -16.51 11.03
C GLN A 203 15.71 -15.52 11.70
N ALA A 204 15.19 -15.84 12.90
CA ALA A 204 14.35 -14.94 13.67
C ALA A 204 15.09 -13.65 14.05
N ASP A 205 16.38 -13.73 14.43
CA ASP A 205 17.20 -12.55 14.73
C ASP A 205 17.39 -11.65 13.51
N ALA A 206 17.67 -12.23 12.33
CA ALA A 206 17.78 -11.48 11.08
C ALA A 206 16.46 -10.79 10.70
N ILE A 207 15.34 -11.52 10.80
CA ILE A 207 13.99 -11.01 10.49
C ILE A 207 13.62 -9.86 11.42
N ILE A 208 13.81 -10.03 12.74
CA ILE A 208 13.47 -9.01 13.74
C ILE A 208 14.38 -7.79 13.60
N GLY A 209 15.68 -7.99 13.39
CA GLY A 209 16.64 -6.91 13.17
C GLY A 209 16.28 -6.05 11.95
N ASN A 210 15.88 -6.69 10.85
CA ASN A 210 15.42 -6.00 9.64
C ASN A 210 14.04 -5.36 9.82
N ALA A 211 13.11 -6.01 10.52
CA ALA A 211 11.80 -5.42 10.83
C ALA A 211 11.95 -4.11 11.62
N VAL A 212 12.80 -4.10 12.65
CA VAL A 212 13.12 -2.88 13.42
C VAL A 212 13.78 -1.84 12.54
N ALA A 213 14.78 -2.23 11.73
CA ALA A 213 15.46 -1.31 10.83
C ALA A 213 14.50 -0.66 9.81
N MET A 214 13.50 -1.43 9.35
CA MET A 214 12.47 -0.96 8.42
C MET A 214 11.38 -0.11 9.10
N GLY A 215 11.39 -0.02 10.44
CA GLY A 215 10.35 0.62 11.24
C GLY A 215 9.00 -0.11 11.16
N LEU A 216 9.03 -1.43 11.00
CA LEU A 216 7.86 -2.29 11.16
C LEU A 216 7.54 -2.44 12.65
N ASN A 217 6.26 -2.62 12.97
CA ASN A 217 5.79 -2.83 14.33
C ASN A 217 4.91 -4.08 14.49
N VAL A 218 4.57 -4.76 13.39
CA VAL A 218 3.76 -5.98 13.37
C VAL A 218 4.44 -7.07 12.54
N LEU A 219 4.56 -8.28 13.08
CA LEU A 219 4.87 -9.48 12.32
C LEU A 219 3.60 -10.33 12.20
N ARG A 220 3.33 -10.90 11.03
CA ARG A 220 2.24 -11.86 10.84
C ARG A 220 2.85 -13.22 10.53
N MET A 221 2.52 -14.24 11.32
CA MET A 221 3.22 -15.53 11.23
C MET A 221 2.21 -16.67 11.08
N PRO A 222 2.13 -17.28 9.88
CA PRO A 222 1.39 -18.51 9.70
C PRO A 222 1.99 -19.67 10.48
N VAL A 223 1.15 -20.33 11.27
CA VAL A 223 1.54 -21.52 12.04
C VAL A 223 0.67 -22.69 11.60
N ILE A 224 1.31 -23.67 10.95
CA ILE A 224 0.63 -24.90 10.57
C ILE A 224 0.44 -25.74 11.84
N LEU A 225 -0.83 -25.94 12.23
CA LEU A 225 -1.17 -26.67 13.44
C LEU A 225 -1.05 -28.19 13.21
N PRO A 226 -0.37 -28.93 14.09
CA PRO A 226 -0.29 -30.39 13.98
C PRO A 226 -1.69 -31.01 14.10
N PRO A 227 -2.17 -31.82 13.15
CA PRO A 227 -3.48 -32.46 13.25
C PRO A 227 -3.42 -33.74 14.11
N ARG A 228 -4.59 -34.28 14.43
CA ARG A 228 -4.74 -35.48 15.28
C ARG A 228 -4.17 -36.73 14.63
N ASN A 229 -4.41 -36.92 13.33
CA ASN A 229 -3.99 -38.09 12.57
C ASN A 229 -3.09 -37.67 11.40
N PRO A 230 -1.79 -38.03 11.43
CA PRO A 230 -0.90 -37.79 10.31
C PRO A 230 -1.32 -38.53 9.06
N GLY A 231 -1.14 -37.86 7.93
CA GLY A 231 -1.25 -38.49 6.64
C GLY A 231 0.07 -38.91 6.03
N ARG A 232 -0.02 -39.60 4.90
CA ARG A 232 1.08 -39.71 3.94
C ARG A 232 0.76 -38.90 2.68
N PRO A 233 1.76 -38.32 1.99
CA PRO A 233 1.58 -37.67 0.69
C PRO A 233 0.62 -38.38 -0.28
N ALA A 234 0.69 -39.70 -0.37
CA ALA A 234 -0.15 -40.53 -1.24
C ALA A 234 -1.66 -40.44 -0.94
N ASP A 235 -2.04 -40.02 0.26
CA ASP A 235 -3.44 -39.97 0.69
C ASP A 235 -4.16 -38.70 0.17
N TRP A 236 -3.43 -37.69 -0.33
CA TRP A 236 -3.97 -36.35 -0.62
C TRP A 236 -3.51 -35.73 -1.95
N ILE A 237 -2.97 -36.49 -2.91
CA ILE A 237 -2.48 -35.92 -4.17
C ILE A 237 -3.61 -35.15 -4.87
N PRO A 238 -3.47 -33.83 -5.06
CA PRO A 238 -4.54 -33.01 -5.59
C PRO A 238 -4.65 -33.22 -7.09
N ASN A 239 -5.86 -33.03 -7.62
CA ASN A 239 -6.05 -32.93 -9.08
C ASN A 239 -5.48 -31.61 -9.64
N SER A 240 -5.18 -30.64 -8.77
CA SER A 240 -4.59 -29.36 -9.15
C SER A 240 -3.21 -29.53 -9.80
N PRO A 241 -3.03 -29.16 -11.08
CA PRO A 241 -1.74 -29.29 -11.75
C PRO A 241 -0.61 -28.46 -11.13
N GLU A 242 -0.96 -27.35 -10.47
CA GLU A 242 -0.05 -26.42 -9.81
C GLU A 242 0.53 -27.05 -8.53
N TYR A 243 -0.31 -27.71 -7.73
CA TYR A 243 0.07 -28.25 -6.41
C TYR A 243 0.26 -29.77 -6.38
N ARG A 244 0.08 -30.48 -7.50
CA ARG A 244 0.21 -31.96 -7.57
C ARG A 244 1.54 -32.52 -7.06
N HIS A 245 2.58 -31.69 -7.08
CA HIS A 245 3.92 -32.06 -6.67
C HIS A 245 4.28 -31.53 -5.31
N VAL A 246 3.44 -30.75 -4.64
CA VAL A 246 3.75 -30.23 -3.31
C VAL A 246 3.40 -31.32 -2.31
N CYS A 247 4.24 -31.52 -1.29
CA CYS A 247 4.04 -32.57 -0.31
C CYS A 247 3.75 -33.95 -0.91
N ALA A 248 4.37 -34.26 -2.06
CA ALA A 248 4.08 -35.42 -2.87
C ALA A 248 5.20 -36.48 -2.81
N ASP A 249 6.30 -36.21 -2.09
CA ASP A 249 7.41 -37.15 -1.88
C ASP A 249 6.96 -38.33 -1.00
N PRO A 250 6.70 -39.53 -1.55
CA PRO A 250 6.13 -40.64 -0.81
C PRO A 250 7.07 -41.20 0.27
N ASP A 251 8.36 -40.88 0.19
CA ASP A 251 9.38 -41.30 1.14
C ASP A 251 9.49 -40.34 2.33
N LYS A 252 8.78 -39.20 2.29
CA LYS A 252 8.71 -38.24 3.38
C LYS A 252 7.34 -38.27 4.04
N PRO A 253 7.20 -38.79 5.28
CA PRO A 253 5.96 -38.65 6.01
C PRO A 253 5.65 -37.17 6.26
N GLU A 254 4.35 -36.85 6.30
CA GLU A 254 3.89 -35.61 6.92
C GLU A 254 4.49 -35.62 8.34
N TRP A 255 5.33 -34.61 8.67
CA TRP A 255 5.95 -34.37 9.99
C TRP A 255 7.29 -35.06 10.29
N GLY A 256 7.98 -35.59 9.27
CA GLY A 256 9.30 -36.19 9.47
C GLY A 256 9.26 -37.46 10.35
N GLU A 257 10.34 -37.77 11.07
CA GLU A 257 10.44 -39.03 11.85
C GLU A 257 9.58 -39.05 13.13
N GLN A 258 8.97 -37.93 13.53
CA GLN A 258 8.28 -37.81 14.82
C GLN A 258 6.80 -38.23 14.72
N GLY A 259 6.45 -39.38 15.28
CA GLY A 259 5.08 -39.90 15.32
C GLY A 259 4.23 -39.46 16.53
N ASP A 260 4.83 -38.86 17.56
CA ASP A 260 4.10 -38.42 18.76
C ASP A 260 3.51 -37.00 18.60
N ARG A 261 2.18 -36.92 18.53
CA ARG A 261 1.42 -35.67 18.42
C ARG A 261 1.73 -34.68 19.55
N ALA A 262 1.81 -35.14 20.80
CA ALA A 262 2.03 -34.25 21.92
C ALA A 262 3.41 -33.59 21.83
N LEU A 263 4.42 -34.37 21.41
CA LEU A 263 5.77 -33.88 21.21
C LEU A 263 5.87 -32.92 20.02
N LEU A 264 5.20 -33.20 18.90
CA LEU A 264 5.12 -32.29 17.76
C LEU A 264 4.48 -30.94 18.14
N ASN A 265 3.36 -30.98 18.84
CA ASN A 265 2.69 -29.78 19.30
C ASN A 265 3.58 -28.97 20.26
N GLN A 266 4.32 -29.64 21.15
CA GLN A 266 5.31 -29.00 22.01
C GLN A 266 6.46 -28.37 21.21
N GLN A 267 6.94 -29.02 20.15
CA GLN A 267 8.01 -28.48 19.29
C GLN A 267 7.56 -27.23 18.53
N VAL A 268 6.35 -27.24 17.96
CA VAL A 268 5.77 -26.06 17.30
C VAL A 268 5.61 -24.92 18.30
N ILE A 269 5.02 -25.17 19.47
CA ILE A 269 4.87 -24.16 20.53
C ILE A 269 6.24 -23.63 20.96
N ALA A 270 7.24 -24.49 21.20
CA ALA A 270 8.57 -24.07 21.61
C ALA A 270 9.24 -23.17 20.56
N LYS A 271 9.10 -23.50 19.27
CA LYS A 271 9.68 -22.72 18.18
C LYS A 271 9.00 -21.35 18.04
N VAL A 272 7.66 -21.30 18.12
CA VAL A 272 6.91 -20.03 18.15
C VAL A 272 7.26 -19.19 19.37
N GLN A 273 7.43 -19.81 20.54
CA GLN A 273 7.79 -19.12 21.78
C GLN A 273 9.11 -18.34 21.63
N VAL A 274 10.14 -18.94 21.02
CA VAL A 274 11.42 -18.26 20.76
C VAL A 274 11.22 -16.99 19.92
N ILE A 275 10.39 -17.05 18.88
CA ILE A 275 10.11 -15.91 17.99
C ILE A 275 9.31 -14.84 18.74
N MET A 276 8.29 -15.25 19.50
CA MET A 276 7.44 -14.36 20.29
C MET A 276 8.25 -13.61 21.35
N ASP A 277 9.17 -14.29 22.04
CA ASP A 277 10.05 -13.69 23.05
C ASP A 277 10.99 -12.66 22.43
N LYS A 278 11.62 -12.98 21.29
CA LYS A 278 12.49 -12.05 20.57
C LYS A 278 11.70 -10.85 20.04
N ALA A 279 10.49 -11.07 19.50
CA ALA A 279 9.62 -9.99 19.06
C ALA A 279 9.23 -9.06 20.22
N ALA A 280 8.88 -9.62 21.38
CA ALA A 280 8.60 -8.83 22.58
C ALA A 280 9.80 -7.98 23.03
N ALA A 281 11.01 -8.57 23.04
CA ALA A 281 12.22 -7.87 23.40
C ALA A 281 12.52 -6.70 22.44
N ALA A 282 12.15 -6.84 21.16
CA ALA A 282 12.23 -5.79 20.15
C ALA A 282 11.01 -4.86 20.09
N GLN A 283 10.05 -5.00 21.02
CA GLN A 283 8.79 -4.25 21.06
C GLN A 283 7.92 -4.41 19.81
N LEU A 284 8.09 -5.52 19.08
CA LEU A 284 7.24 -5.90 17.97
C LEU A 284 5.99 -6.63 18.47
N LYS A 285 4.89 -6.41 17.77
CA LYS A 285 3.63 -7.13 17.95
C LYS A 285 3.51 -8.25 16.92
N VAL A 286 2.81 -9.32 17.25
CA VAL A 286 2.72 -10.53 16.42
C VAL A 286 1.26 -10.93 16.23
N ILE A 287 0.85 -11.10 14.98
CA ILE A 287 -0.40 -11.78 14.59
C ILE A 287 -0.06 -13.24 14.34
N LEU A 288 -0.67 -14.14 15.10
CA LEU A 288 -0.51 -15.59 14.89
C LEU A 288 -1.66 -16.09 14.02
N VAL A 289 -1.34 -16.67 12.86
CA VAL A 289 -2.35 -17.31 12.01
C VAL A 289 -2.50 -18.77 12.40
N LEU A 290 -3.73 -19.19 12.67
CA LEU A 290 -4.09 -20.57 12.96
C LEU A 290 -4.31 -21.30 11.63
N ASP A 291 -3.29 -21.98 11.12
CA ASP A 291 -3.35 -22.66 9.82
C ASP A 291 -3.23 -24.19 9.97
N GLY A 292 -3.19 -24.93 8.86
CA GLY A 292 -3.15 -26.40 8.82
C GLY A 292 -4.52 -27.07 8.66
N TYR A 293 -5.59 -26.28 8.50
CA TYR A 293 -6.94 -26.77 8.23
C TYR A 293 -7.63 -26.00 7.12
N THR A 294 -8.68 -26.60 6.54
CA THR A 294 -9.48 -25.95 5.48
C THR A 294 -10.98 -26.16 5.67
N LYS A 295 -11.44 -27.42 5.75
CA LYS A 295 -12.85 -27.79 5.88
C LYS A 295 -13.17 -28.26 7.30
N TYR A 296 -14.45 -28.39 7.63
CA TYR A 296 -14.87 -28.67 9.01
C TYR A 296 -14.48 -30.08 9.47
N ASP A 297 -14.83 -31.10 8.70
CA ASP A 297 -14.71 -32.52 9.03
C ASP A 297 -14.04 -33.37 7.94
N ALA A 298 -13.52 -32.73 6.91
CA ALA A 298 -12.79 -33.37 5.82
C ALA A 298 -11.45 -32.65 5.55
N PRO A 299 -10.42 -33.34 5.07
CA PRO A 299 -9.23 -32.69 4.56
C PRO A 299 -9.53 -31.99 3.24
N CYS A 300 -8.70 -31.02 2.90
CA CYS A 300 -8.61 -30.44 1.57
C CYS A 300 -7.13 -30.36 1.24
N TYR A 301 -6.70 -31.23 0.32
CA TYR A 301 -5.28 -31.43 0.02
C TYR A 301 -4.50 -31.84 1.29
N TRP A 302 -3.27 -31.37 1.52
CA TRP A 302 -2.50 -31.75 2.71
C TRP A 302 -3.02 -31.09 3.99
N LYS A 303 -3.78 -29.98 3.90
CA LYS A 303 -4.43 -29.36 5.05
C LYS A 303 -5.58 -30.25 5.54
N LYS A 304 -5.65 -30.50 6.85
CA LYS A 304 -6.64 -31.39 7.44
C LYS A 304 -7.98 -30.68 7.72
N SER A 305 -8.85 -31.35 8.45
CA SER A 305 -10.09 -30.75 8.93
C SER A 305 -9.86 -29.91 10.20
N PHE A 306 -10.78 -28.99 10.48
CA PHE A 306 -10.85 -28.31 11.78
C PHE A 306 -10.88 -29.33 12.93
N LEU A 307 -11.69 -30.39 12.81
CA LEU A 307 -11.79 -31.43 13.83
C LEU A 307 -10.46 -32.14 14.11
N ASP A 308 -9.60 -32.26 13.09
CA ASP A 308 -8.28 -32.86 13.26
C ASP A 308 -7.30 -31.93 13.99
N VAL A 309 -7.31 -30.62 13.72
CA VAL A 309 -6.36 -29.67 14.32
C VAL A 309 -6.84 -29.08 15.65
N ARG A 310 -8.13 -29.22 15.98
CA ARG A 310 -8.78 -28.53 17.12
C ARG A 310 -8.02 -28.65 18.44
N ASP A 311 -7.57 -29.85 18.82
CA ASP A 311 -6.89 -30.06 20.10
C ASP A 311 -5.51 -29.35 20.16
N SER A 312 -4.81 -29.30 19.03
CA SER A 312 -3.53 -28.59 18.90
C SER A 312 -3.75 -27.08 18.90
N ALA A 313 -4.80 -26.61 18.20
CA ALA A 313 -5.23 -25.21 18.23
C ALA A 313 -5.55 -24.75 19.66
N ASP A 314 -6.34 -25.52 20.41
CA ASP A 314 -6.68 -25.22 21.81
C ASP A 314 -5.44 -25.09 22.69
N SER A 315 -4.49 -26.02 22.54
CA SER A 315 -3.22 -25.99 23.26
C SER A 315 -2.36 -24.78 22.88
N PHE A 316 -2.31 -24.45 21.58
CA PHE A 316 -1.56 -23.33 21.04
C PHE A 316 -2.12 -21.97 21.52
N ILE A 317 -3.45 -21.81 21.47
CA ILE A 317 -4.13 -20.60 21.97
C ILE A 317 -3.86 -20.41 23.46
N LYS A 318 -3.97 -21.49 24.26
CA LYS A 318 -3.68 -21.44 25.70
C LYS A 318 -2.23 -21.04 26.00
N ALA A 319 -1.28 -21.45 25.16
CA ALA A 319 0.13 -21.11 25.33
C ALA A 319 0.39 -19.60 25.11
N PHE A 320 -0.24 -18.99 24.10
CA PHE A 320 0.12 -17.63 23.67
C PHE A 320 -0.87 -16.52 24.02
N LYS A 321 -2.10 -16.83 24.45
CA LYS A 321 -3.12 -15.80 24.76
C LYS A 321 -2.71 -14.77 25.83
N SER A 322 -1.68 -15.06 26.62
CA SER A 322 -1.17 -14.13 27.65
C SER A 322 0.19 -13.53 27.27
N HIS A 323 0.71 -13.84 26.08
CA HIS A 323 2.03 -13.40 25.65
C HIS A 323 2.02 -11.91 25.27
N GLN A 324 2.96 -11.14 25.81
CA GLN A 324 3.00 -9.68 25.63
C GLN A 324 3.16 -9.20 24.17
N ALA A 325 3.75 -10.03 23.30
CA ALA A 325 3.89 -9.75 21.88
C ALA A 325 2.60 -10.03 21.08
N LEU A 326 1.66 -10.83 21.58
CA LEU A 326 0.45 -11.17 20.82
C LEU A 326 -0.37 -9.91 20.55
N LEU A 327 -0.67 -9.69 19.26
CA LEU A 327 -1.55 -8.61 18.81
C LEU A 327 -2.96 -9.11 18.57
N ALA A 328 -3.08 -10.19 17.80
CA ALA A 328 -4.34 -10.70 17.28
C ALA A 328 -4.19 -12.16 16.85
N TRP A 329 -5.33 -12.83 16.73
CA TRP A 329 -5.46 -14.12 16.08
C TRP A 329 -5.96 -13.94 14.66
N ASP A 330 -5.21 -14.40 13.68
CA ASP A 330 -5.74 -14.58 12.33
C ASP A 330 -6.31 -15.99 12.24
N ILE A 331 -7.63 -16.10 12.05
CA ILE A 331 -8.35 -17.36 12.24
C ILE A 331 -7.93 -18.41 11.20
N LEU A 332 -7.63 -17.96 9.97
CA LEU A 332 -7.05 -18.78 8.91
C LEU A 332 -6.63 -17.89 7.73
N ASN A 333 -5.49 -18.21 7.13
CA ASN A 333 -5.01 -17.57 5.91
C ASN A 333 -5.83 -18.01 4.70
N GLU A 334 -6.48 -17.07 4.01
CA GLU A 334 -7.16 -17.27 2.72
C GLU A 334 -8.06 -18.52 2.69
N PRO A 335 -9.07 -18.64 3.58
CA PRO A 335 -9.80 -19.89 3.74
C PRO A 335 -10.41 -20.42 2.44
N MET A 336 -11.08 -19.53 1.70
CA MET A 336 -11.78 -19.91 0.48
C MET A 336 -10.83 -19.93 -0.71
N TRP A 337 -9.89 -18.97 -0.79
CA TRP A 337 -8.91 -18.97 -1.87
C TRP A 337 -7.97 -20.20 -1.81
N ASN A 338 -7.54 -20.65 -0.62
CA ASN A 338 -6.77 -21.89 -0.48
C ASN A 338 -7.61 -23.12 -0.87
N ALA A 339 -8.84 -23.23 -0.37
CA ALA A 339 -9.72 -24.33 -0.74
C ALA A 339 -9.98 -24.39 -2.25
N LEU A 340 -10.05 -23.23 -2.90
CA LEU A 340 -10.15 -23.10 -4.34
C LEU A 340 -8.87 -23.55 -5.06
N ALA A 341 -7.70 -23.05 -4.64
CA ALA A 341 -6.41 -23.36 -5.23
C ALA A 341 -6.09 -24.87 -5.19
N PHE A 342 -6.57 -25.54 -4.14
CA PHE A 342 -6.45 -26.98 -3.91
C PHE A 342 -7.57 -27.81 -4.56
N ASP A 343 -8.44 -27.19 -5.37
CA ASP A 343 -9.55 -27.84 -6.07
C ASP A 343 -10.52 -28.57 -5.13
N CYS A 344 -10.95 -27.90 -4.06
CA CYS A 344 -11.86 -28.46 -3.05
C CYS A 344 -13.25 -27.83 -3.02
N LEU A 345 -13.56 -26.87 -3.89
CA LEU A 345 -14.80 -26.09 -3.87
C LEU A 345 -15.68 -26.39 -5.09
N HIS A 346 -16.32 -27.55 -5.13
CA HIS A 346 -17.10 -28.00 -6.30
C HIS A 346 -18.60 -27.70 -6.18
N ARG A 347 -19.10 -27.52 -4.96
CA ARG A 347 -20.53 -27.32 -4.65
C ARG A 347 -20.70 -26.45 -3.41
N ASN A 348 -21.89 -25.89 -3.21
CA ASN A 348 -22.18 -24.99 -2.09
C ASN A 348 -21.88 -25.60 -0.72
N GLU A 349 -22.02 -26.91 -0.56
CA GLU A 349 -21.70 -27.63 0.68
C GLU A 349 -20.20 -27.57 1.02
N ASP A 350 -19.32 -27.50 0.01
CA ASP A 350 -17.89 -27.34 0.25
C ASP A 350 -17.56 -25.96 0.84
N TYR A 351 -18.18 -24.91 0.29
CA TYR A 351 -18.08 -23.56 0.83
C TYR A 351 -18.65 -23.49 2.25
N ALA A 352 -19.82 -24.10 2.49
CA ALA A 352 -20.43 -24.15 3.82
C ALA A 352 -19.52 -24.88 4.84
N SER A 353 -18.80 -25.93 4.42
CA SER A 353 -17.84 -26.64 5.27
C SER A 353 -16.62 -25.77 5.62
N VAL A 354 -16.11 -24.96 4.70
CA VAL A 354 -15.04 -23.98 4.99
C VAL A 354 -15.52 -22.90 5.96
N LEU A 355 -16.71 -22.32 5.72
CA LEU A 355 -17.32 -21.34 6.65
C LEU A 355 -17.46 -21.91 8.05
N GLN A 356 -18.00 -23.13 8.15
CA GLN A 356 -18.17 -23.82 9.42
C GLN A 356 -16.84 -24.06 10.13
N ALA A 357 -15.77 -24.40 9.40
CA ALA A 357 -14.44 -24.62 9.96
C ALA A 357 -13.87 -23.33 10.58
N VAL A 358 -13.90 -22.23 9.83
CA VAL A 358 -13.38 -20.93 10.27
C VAL A 358 -14.17 -20.40 11.47
N ASP A 359 -15.49 -20.45 11.43
CA ASP A 359 -16.32 -19.99 12.55
C ASP A 359 -16.17 -20.88 13.80
N SER A 360 -15.95 -22.19 13.60
CA SER A 360 -15.65 -23.09 14.72
C SER A 360 -14.28 -22.79 15.35
N MET A 361 -13.28 -22.42 14.55
CA MET A 361 -11.98 -21.97 15.06
C MET A 361 -12.10 -20.63 15.78
N TYR A 362 -12.85 -19.67 15.22
CA TYR A 362 -13.17 -18.42 15.90
C TYR A 362 -13.81 -18.67 17.27
N ASN A 363 -14.81 -19.54 17.34
CA ASN A 363 -15.47 -19.90 18.59
C ASN A 363 -14.52 -20.60 19.57
N LEU A 364 -13.58 -21.42 19.08
CA LEU A 364 -12.54 -21.99 19.92
C LEU A 364 -11.64 -20.88 20.51
N VAL A 365 -11.17 -19.93 19.69
CA VAL A 365 -10.39 -18.78 20.16
C VAL A 365 -11.18 -18.00 21.21
N ARG A 366 -12.43 -17.62 20.95
CA ARG A 366 -13.27 -16.86 21.90
C ARG A 366 -13.54 -17.61 23.20
N SER A 367 -13.59 -18.95 23.16
CA SER A 367 -13.75 -19.75 24.39
C SER A 367 -12.52 -19.71 25.30
N GLN A 368 -11.34 -19.42 24.74
CA GLN A 368 -10.06 -19.40 25.46
C GLN A 368 -9.54 -17.99 25.72
N ASP A 369 -9.82 -17.04 24.84
CA ASP A 369 -9.26 -15.69 24.80
C ASP A 369 -10.34 -14.67 24.42
N ALA A 370 -10.72 -13.83 25.38
CA ALA A 370 -11.68 -12.74 25.23
C ALA A 370 -11.01 -11.37 25.02
N LEU A 371 -9.66 -11.30 25.01
CA LEU A 371 -8.90 -10.05 25.04
C LEU A 371 -8.37 -9.66 23.67
N HIS A 372 -7.91 -10.63 22.88
CA HIS A 372 -7.21 -10.29 21.64
C HIS A 372 -8.19 -10.12 20.45
N PRO A 373 -7.93 -9.14 19.57
CA PRO A 373 -8.57 -9.02 18.27
C PRO A 373 -8.45 -10.28 17.40
N THR A 374 -9.35 -10.38 16.44
CA THR A 374 -9.39 -11.43 15.42
C THR A 374 -9.40 -10.82 14.01
N THR A 375 -8.87 -11.54 13.03
CA THR A 375 -9.01 -11.22 11.59
C THR A 375 -9.09 -12.50 10.78
N VAL A 376 -9.48 -12.39 9.51
CA VAL A 376 -9.35 -13.45 8.51
C VAL A 376 -8.72 -12.83 7.27
N GLY A 377 -7.53 -13.31 6.88
CA GLY A 377 -6.93 -12.95 5.60
C GLY A 377 -7.69 -13.58 4.44
N GLU A 378 -8.09 -12.82 3.43
CA GLU A 378 -8.78 -13.35 2.25
C GLU A 378 -8.47 -12.49 1.02
N HIS A 379 -8.35 -13.13 -0.14
CA HIS A 379 -7.89 -12.47 -1.36
C HIS A 379 -9.03 -11.90 -2.21
N GLN A 380 -10.09 -12.69 -2.40
CA GLN A 380 -11.16 -12.32 -3.32
C GLN A 380 -12.17 -11.39 -2.63
N ILE A 381 -12.38 -10.19 -3.18
CA ILE A 381 -13.28 -9.18 -2.58
C ILE A 381 -14.69 -9.75 -2.32
N PRO A 382 -15.32 -10.52 -3.24
CA PRO A 382 -16.64 -11.11 -2.99
C PRO A 382 -16.71 -12.09 -1.81
N LEU A 383 -15.58 -12.63 -1.36
CA LEU A 383 -15.50 -13.58 -0.23
C LEU A 383 -15.40 -12.86 1.13
N LEU A 384 -15.02 -11.58 1.16
CA LEU A 384 -14.84 -10.82 2.39
C LEU A 384 -16.12 -10.71 3.24
N LYS A 385 -17.29 -10.76 2.59
CA LYS A 385 -18.61 -10.71 3.24
C LYS A 385 -18.81 -11.78 4.32
N TYR A 386 -18.11 -12.90 4.22
CA TYR A 386 -18.24 -14.02 5.17
C TYR A 386 -17.56 -13.78 6.51
N TRP A 387 -16.56 -12.92 6.56
CA TRP A 387 -15.67 -12.81 7.72
C TRP A 387 -15.98 -11.62 8.62
N LYS A 388 -16.92 -10.76 8.22
CA LYS A 388 -17.22 -9.49 8.90
C LYS A 388 -17.64 -9.70 10.37
N ASP A 389 -18.39 -10.76 10.66
CA ASP A 389 -19.01 -10.98 11.97
C ASP A 389 -18.04 -11.65 12.97
N ILE A 390 -16.87 -12.08 12.50
CA ILE A 390 -15.81 -12.72 13.30
C ILE A 390 -14.50 -11.92 13.28
N SER A 391 -14.44 -10.79 12.58
CA SER A 391 -13.24 -9.96 12.43
C SER A 391 -13.35 -8.68 13.24
N SER A 392 -12.31 -8.39 14.01
CA SER A 392 -12.12 -7.13 14.76
C SER A 392 -11.57 -6.02 13.88
N PHE A 393 -10.78 -6.41 12.89
CA PHE A 393 -10.31 -5.60 11.77
C PHE A 393 -10.20 -6.52 10.54
N ALA A 394 -10.21 -5.96 9.34
CA ALA A 394 -10.03 -6.70 8.11
C ALA A 394 -8.58 -6.67 7.63
N SER A 395 -8.08 -7.82 7.14
CA SER A 395 -6.76 -7.95 6.55
C SER A 395 -6.80 -8.58 5.14
N PRO A 396 -7.53 -8.00 4.17
CA PRO A 396 -7.60 -8.56 2.82
C PRO A 396 -6.24 -8.56 2.10
N HIS A 397 -6.04 -9.51 1.20
CA HIS A 397 -4.81 -9.65 0.43
C HIS A 397 -5.00 -9.07 -0.97
N LEU A 398 -4.11 -8.16 -1.38
CA LEU A 398 -4.28 -7.37 -2.59
C LEU A 398 -3.04 -7.43 -3.47
N TYR A 399 -3.18 -8.18 -4.57
CA TYR A 399 -2.19 -8.27 -5.64
C TYR A 399 -2.74 -7.58 -6.88
N VAL A 400 -2.04 -6.53 -7.33
CA VAL A 400 -2.38 -5.86 -8.58
C VAL A 400 -1.49 -6.44 -9.68
N ALA A 401 -2.12 -7.07 -10.67
CA ALA A 401 -1.42 -7.73 -11.77
C ALA A 401 -0.64 -6.72 -12.63
N THR A 402 0.68 -6.84 -12.63
CA THR A 402 1.63 -6.11 -13.50
C THR A 402 2.97 -6.83 -13.46
N ASN A 403 3.86 -6.55 -14.42
CA ASN A 403 5.21 -7.11 -14.45
C ASN A 403 6.14 -6.23 -15.31
N SER A 404 7.43 -6.48 -15.22
CA SER A 404 8.49 -5.73 -15.93
C SER A 404 8.36 -5.75 -17.46
N ARG A 405 7.60 -6.69 -18.04
CA ARG A 405 7.34 -6.75 -19.49
C ARG A 405 6.21 -5.84 -19.94
N ASP A 406 5.40 -5.34 -19.01
CA ASP A 406 4.32 -4.38 -19.25
C ASP A 406 4.45 -3.22 -18.25
N PRO A 407 5.46 -2.34 -18.43
CA PRO A 407 5.72 -1.25 -17.50
C PRO A 407 4.62 -0.19 -17.47
N GLU A 408 3.73 -0.14 -18.48
CA GLU A 408 2.62 0.81 -18.51
C GLU A 408 1.52 0.43 -17.50
N SER A 409 1.26 -0.87 -17.29
CA SER A 409 0.29 -1.31 -16.27
C SER A 409 0.74 -1.01 -14.85
N ARG A 410 2.06 -0.89 -14.62
CA ARG A 410 2.60 -0.43 -13.32
C ARG A 410 2.03 0.93 -12.93
N ASN A 411 1.84 1.85 -13.87
CA ASN A 411 1.27 3.17 -13.59
C ASN A 411 -0.22 3.11 -13.18
N GLN A 412 -0.87 1.96 -13.35
CA GLN A 412 -2.28 1.74 -12.99
C GLN A 412 -2.47 1.18 -11.57
N ILE A 413 -1.38 0.75 -10.89
CA ILE A 413 -1.44 0.10 -9.57
C ILE A 413 -2.34 0.85 -8.59
N ASN A 414 -2.12 2.16 -8.45
CA ASN A 414 -2.81 2.96 -7.43
C ASN A 414 -4.29 3.16 -7.75
N TYR A 415 -4.66 3.15 -9.03
CA TYR A 415 -6.05 3.31 -9.44
C TYR A 415 -6.84 2.02 -9.23
N VAL A 416 -6.23 0.87 -9.55
CA VAL A 416 -6.80 -0.45 -9.26
C VAL A 416 -6.90 -0.66 -7.75
N GLN A 417 -5.83 -0.38 -7.01
CA GLN A 417 -5.81 -0.47 -5.56
C GLN A 417 -6.89 0.42 -4.92
N ALA A 418 -7.01 1.68 -5.33
CA ALA A 418 -8.02 2.58 -4.78
C ALA A 418 -9.44 2.10 -5.08
N ALA A 419 -9.69 1.51 -6.26
CA ALA A 419 -10.97 0.90 -6.58
C ALA A 419 -11.26 -0.34 -5.72
N SER A 420 -10.28 -1.22 -5.57
CA SER A 420 -10.38 -2.40 -4.70
C SER A 420 -10.65 -2.01 -3.24
N LEU A 421 -9.95 -1.01 -2.69
CA LEU A 421 -10.16 -0.54 -1.32
C LEU A 421 -11.58 0.00 -1.10
N ARG A 422 -12.15 0.69 -2.10
CA ARG A 422 -13.55 1.14 -2.04
C ARG A 422 -14.51 -0.04 -2.00
N GLU A 423 -14.30 -1.05 -2.85
CA GLU A 423 -15.16 -2.23 -2.87
C GLU A 423 -15.00 -3.09 -1.61
N MET A 424 -13.79 -3.26 -1.10
CA MET A 424 -13.54 -3.89 0.21
C MET A 424 -14.31 -3.18 1.33
N SER A 425 -14.27 -1.84 1.35
CA SER A 425 -15.01 -1.05 2.35
C SER A 425 -16.54 -1.17 2.19
N ARG A 426 -17.04 -1.38 0.97
CA ARG A 426 -18.47 -1.65 0.73
C ARG A 426 -18.88 -3.03 1.23
N GLU A 427 -18.08 -4.05 0.97
CA GLU A 427 -18.36 -5.43 1.41
C GLU A 427 -18.27 -5.61 2.93
N LEU A 428 -17.25 -5.02 3.55
CA LEU A 428 -16.99 -5.16 4.99
C LEU A 428 -17.74 -4.13 5.85
N GLY A 429 -18.17 -3.02 5.24
CA GLY A 429 -18.73 -1.87 5.93
C GLY A 429 -17.67 -0.81 6.27
N ALA A 430 -18.02 0.47 6.09
CA ALA A 430 -17.08 1.59 6.17
C ALA A 430 -16.45 1.81 7.57
N ALA A 431 -17.03 1.25 8.63
CA ALA A 431 -16.52 1.36 9.99
C ALA A 431 -15.46 0.29 10.34
N MET A 432 -15.32 -0.77 9.52
CA MET A 432 -14.35 -1.84 9.76
C MET A 432 -12.92 -1.29 9.59
N PRO A 433 -12.07 -1.32 10.64
CA PRO A 433 -10.65 -1.01 10.48
C PRO A 433 -10.03 -1.97 9.47
N LEU A 434 -9.20 -1.46 8.55
CA LEU A 434 -8.69 -2.23 7.42
C LEU A 434 -7.20 -1.99 7.23
N VAL A 435 -6.46 -3.07 7.13
CA VAL A 435 -5.06 -3.09 6.66
C VAL A 435 -4.97 -4.02 5.46
N ILE A 436 -4.07 -3.74 4.51
CA ILE A 436 -3.76 -4.76 3.50
C ILE A 436 -2.93 -5.84 4.18
N GLY A 437 -3.54 -7.01 4.36
CA GLY A 437 -2.97 -8.14 5.09
C GLY A 437 -1.79 -8.78 4.37
N GLU A 438 -1.78 -8.68 3.04
CA GLU A 438 -0.66 -9.10 2.21
C GLU A 438 -0.66 -8.34 0.88
N PHE A 439 0.53 -7.94 0.44
CA PHE A 439 0.78 -7.50 -0.92
C PHE A 439 2.26 -7.71 -1.27
N GLY A 440 2.56 -7.79 -2.56
CA GLY A 440 3.91 -7.90 -3.06
C GLY A 440 3.91 -8.11 -4.57
N SER A 441 5.11 -8.27 -5.13
CA SER A 441 5.33 -8.59 -6.53
C SER A 441 6.35 -9.71 -6.61
N PRO A 442 6.07 -10.79 -7.38
CA PRO A 442 7.01 -11.88 -7.59
C PRO A 442 7.93 -11.65 -8.80
N ASP A 443 7.95 -10.44 -9.38
CA ASP A 443 8.75 -10.13 -10.56
C ASP A 443 10.25 -10.38 -10.25
N PRO A 444 11.02 -10.99 -11.17
CA PRO A 444 12.44 -11.20 -10.95
C PRO A 444 13.28 -9.91 -10.96
N ASP A 445 12.73 -8.79 -11.43
CA ASP A 445 13.40 -7.48 -11.44
C ASP A 445 13.19 -6.72 -10.11
N ASP A 446 14.26 -6.62 -9.32
CA ASP A 446 14.28 -5.93 -8.03
C ASP A 446 13.95 -4.42 -8.16
N ASP A 447 14.32 -3.76 -9.26
CA ASP A 447 14.04 -2.33 -9.49
C ASP A 447 12.56 -2.13 -9.88
N PHE A 448 12.01 -3.05 -10.68
CA PHE A 448 10.58 -3.08 -10.94
C PHE A 448 9.80 -3.26 -9.65
N ASN A 449 10.20 -4.21 -8.80
CA ASN A 449 9.58 -4.44 -7.50
C ASN A 449 9.65 -3.18 -6.63
N ALA A 450 10.79 -2.51 -6.52
CA ALA A 450 10.88 -1.25 -5.78
C ALA A 450 9.89 -0.19 -6.29
N ALA A 451 9.72 -0.07 -7.61
CA ALA A 451 8.75 0.84 -8.21
C ALA A 451 7.29 0.41 -7.94
N TYR A 452 6.99 -0.89 -7.95
CA TYR A 452 5.70 -1.45 -7.56
C TYR A 452 5.35 -1.07 -6.11
N TYR A 453 6.27 -1.34 -5.17
CA TYR A 453 6.09 -1.01 -3.76
C TYR A 453 5.96 0.50 -3.54
N GLN A 454 6.72 1.33 -4.28
CA GLN A 454 6.62 2.78 -4.22
C GLN A 454 5.21 3.28 -4.52
N LEU A 455 4.63 2.80 -5.63
CA LEU A 455 3.29 3.19 -6.03
C LEU A 455 2.28 2.66 -5.01
N PHE A 456 2.32 1.35 -4.71
CA PHE A 456 1.36 0.70 -3.82
C PHE A 456 1.32 1.36 -2.44
N LEU A 457 2.47 1.63 -1.82
CA LEU A 457 2.55 2.29 -0.52
C LEU A 457 2.11 3.77 -0.57
N ASN A 458 2.31 4.47 -1.69
CA ASN A 458 1.76 5.81 -1.88
C ASN A 458 0.23 5.79 -1.93
N GLY A 459 -0.36 4.81 -2.63
CA GLY A 459 -1.81 4.64 -2.64
C GLY A 459 -2.39 4.33 -1.26
N LEU A 460 -1.69 3.51 -0.45
CA LEU A 460 -2.07 3.27 0.95
C LEU A 460 -1.91 4.49 1.85
N THR A 461 -0.87 5.30 1.63
CA THR A 461 -0.69 6.58 2.34
C THR A 461 -1.84 7.54 2.03
N VAL A 462 -2.26 7.60 0.76
CA VAL A 462 -3.42 8.37 0.30
C VAL A 462 -4.73 7.88 0.91
N ALA A 463 -4.92 6.55 0.99
CA ALA A 463 -6.11 5.94 1.55
C ALA A 463 -6.10 5.87 3.09
N ASP A 464 -4.99 6.26 3.71
CA ASP A 464 -4.71 6.13 5.14
C ASP A 464 -4.94 4.70 5.66
N ARG A 465 -4.23 3.75 5.05
CA ARG A 465 -4.34 2.30 5.37
C ARG A 465 -2.97 1.71 5.69
N GLY A 466 -2.92 0.93 6.76
CA GLY A 466 -1.75 0.12 7.10
C GLY A 466 -1.52 -1.04 6.14
N PHE A 467 -0.37 -1.68 6.29
CA PHE A 467 0.03 -2.77 5.40
C PHE A 467 0.81 -3.85 6.12
N ILE A 468 0.84 -5.03 5.49
CA ILE A 468 1.71 -6.13 5.82
C ILE A 468 2.34 -6.63 4.50
N LEU A 469 3.67 -6.61 4.41
CA LEU A 469 4.41 -7.12 3.26
C LEU A 469 4.23 -8.65 3.17
N TRP A 470 4.10 -9.23 1.97
CA TRP A 470 3.90 -10.68 1.83
C TRP A 470 5.02 -11.51 2.44
N SER A 471 6.30 -11.07 2.40
CA SER A 471 7.37 -11.90 2.99
C SER A 471 8.59 -11.08 3.41
N LEU A 472 9.01 -11.29 4.65
CA LEU A 472 10.31 -10.92 5.18
C LEU A 472 11.02 -12.20 5.64
N SER A 473 11.77 -12.82 4.72
CA SER A 473 12.33 -14.15 4.94
C SER A 473 13.64 -14.39 4.20
N SER A 474 14.56 -15.10 4.85
CA SER A 474 15.79 -15.62 4.24
C SER A 474 15.57 -16.99 3.58
N GLY A 475 14.35 -17.54 3.67
CA GLY A 475 14.00 -18.79 3.03
C GLY A 475 14.20 -18.73 1.53
N VAL A 476 14.94 -19.70 0.98
CA VAL A 476 15.20 -19.78 -0.47
C VAL A 476 13.93 -19.92 -1.32
N ASN A 477 12.86 -20.48 -0.75
CA ASN A 477 11.56 -20.61 -1.41
C ASN A 477 10.73 -19.33 -1.40
N GLN A 478 11.08 -18.40 -0.52
CA GLN A 478 10.35 -17.16 -0.36
C GLN A 478 10.80 -16.11 -1.37
N GLN A 479 11.88 -16.36 -2.12
CA GLN A 479 12.61 -15.32 -2.83
C GLN A 479 11.84 -14.64 -3.96
N GLY A 480 10.76 -15.26 -4.46
CA GLY A 480 9.82 -14.59 -5.36
C GLY A 480 9.26 -13.31 -4.74
N PHE A 481 8.76 -13.38 -3.51
CA PHE A 481 8.10 -12.24 -2.87
C PHE A 481 8.87 -11.63 -1.69
N SER A 482 9.85 -12.34 -1.14
CA SER A 482 10.62 -11.85 0.01
C SER A 482 11.34 -10.57 -0.35
N VAL A 483 11.20 -9.55 0.50
CA VAL A 483 11.94 -8.30 0.40
C VAL A 483 13.34 -8.39 1.04
N MET A 484 13.72 -9.58 1.52
CA MET A 484 15.02 -9.91 2.11
C MET A 484 15.68 -11.07 1.36
N ARG A 485 16.99 -10.99 1.18
CA ARG A 485 17.82 -12.01 0.54
C ARG A 485 18.14 -13.16 1.49
N PRO A 486 18.60 -14.32 0.98
CA PRO A 486 18.95 -15.45 1.84
C PRO A 486 20.08 -15.18 2.85
N ASP A 487 20.96 -14.24 2.55
CA ASP A 487 22.03 -13.76 3.45
C ASP A 487 21.56 -12.73 4.49
N GLY A 488 20.27 -12.35 4.45
CA GLY A 488 19.69 -11.35 5.35
C GLY A 488 19.77 -9.92 4.84
N GLU A 489 20.38 -9.65 3.68
CA GLU A 489 20.42 -8.31 3.11
C GLU A 489 19.04 -7.86 2.60
N LEU A 490 18.75 -6.56 2.73
CA LEU A 490 17.51 -5.98 2.22
C LEU A 490 17.56 -5.81 0.68
N LYS A 491 16.47 -6.17 0.01
CA LYS A 491 16.24 -5.84 -1.41
C LYS A 491 15.83 -4.38 -1.57
N PRO A 492 15.91 -3.80 -2.80
CA PRO A 492 15.52 -2.40 -3.05
C PRO A 492 14.13 -2.02 -2.53
N ALA A 493 13.15 -2.91 -2.59
CA ALA A 493 11.81 -2.70 -2.02
C ALA A 493 11.83 -2.56 -0.48
N ALA A 494 12.63 -3.34 0.25
CA ALA A 494 12.77 -3.20 1.70
C ALA A 494 13.55 -1.95 2.10
N LEU A 495 14.60 -1.59 1.35
CA LEU A 495 15.32 -0.32 1.55
C LEU A 495 14.38 0.88 1.37
N LEU A 496 13.39 0.76 0.48
CA LEU A 496 12.32 1.74 0.32
C LEU A 496 11.42 1.82 1.56
N VAL A 497 10.99 0.68 2.09
CA VAL A 497 10.20 0.65 3.32
C VAL A 497 10.98 1.24 4.50
N GLN A 498 12.28 0.92 4.59
CA GLN A 498 13.17 1.46 5.62
C GLN A 498 13.24 2.99 5.57
N ARG A 499 13.57 3.59 4.42
CA ARG A 499 13.67 5.06 4.32
C ARG A 499 12.34 5.79 4.53
N ARG A 500 11.20 5.14 4.26
CA ARG A 500 9.87 5.71 4.51
C ARG A 500 9.56 6.00 5.98
N VAL A 501 10.31 5.42 6.94
CA VAL A 501 10.16 5.79 8.36
C VAL A 501 10.48 7.27 8.61
N TRP A 502 11.27 7.89 7.74
CA TRP A 502 11.66 9.30 7.82
C TRP A 502 10.67 10.25 7.18
N TYR A 503 9.72 9.77 6.36
CA TYR A 503 8.82 10.63 5.60
C TYR A 503 8.03 11.60 6.49
N PRO A 504 7.42 11.19 7.63
CA PRO A 504 6.74 12.12 8.52
C PRO A 504 7.66 13.21 9.06
N VAL A 505 8.89 12.85 9.44
CA VAL A 505 9.88 13.80 10.00
C VAL A 505 10.34 14.79 8.93
N VAL A 506 10.60 14.32 7.71
CA VAL A 506 10.98 15.19 6.59
C VAL A 506 9.83 16.14 6.27
N GLN A 507 8.58 15.66 6.23
CA GLN A 507 7.43 16.55 6.03
C GLN A 507 7.31 17.58 7.15
N GLN A 508 7.49 17.18 8.41
CA GLN A 508 7.51 18.12 9.54
C GLN A 508 8.58 19.21 9.36
N LEU A 509 9.78 18.85 8.91
CA LEU A 509 10.86 19.81 8.63
C LEU A 509 10.53 20.72 7.44
N TYR A 510 10.00 20.20 6.34
CA TYR A 510 9.58 21.00 5.18
C TYR A 510 8.48 21.99 5.55
N LEU A 511 7.48 21.54 6.31
CA LEU A 511 6.41 22.40 6.80
C LEU A 511 6.91 23.47 7.77
N ALA A 512 7.91 23.14 8.59
CA ALA A 512 8.50 24.07 9.54
C ALA A 512 9.39 25.12 8.85
N TYR A 513 10.29 24.71 7.97
CA TYR A 513 11.25 25.61 7.31
C TYR A 513 10.65 26.33 6.10
N LEU A 514 9.81 25.67 5.31
CA LEU A 514 9.39 26.17 4.00
C LEU A 514 7.88 26.47 3.91
N GLY A 515 7.10 25.85 4.80
CA GLY A 515 5.66 26.06 4.92
C GLY A 515 4.80 25.31 3.91
N TYR A 516 5.38 24.42 3.10
CA TYR A 516 4.67 23.59 2.13
C TYR A 516 5.23 22.15 2.11
N PRO A 517 4.46 21.16 1.60
CA PRO A 517 4.90 19.77 1.53
C PRO A 517 6.15 19.56 0.65
N ALA A 518 7.01 18.61 1.02
CA ALA A 518 8.10 18.19 0.14
C ALA A 518 7.54 17.60 -1.18
N ASP A 519 8.18 17.88 -2.31
CA ASP A 519 7.87 17.11 -3.53
C ASP A 519 8.34 15.65 -3.37
N PRO A 520 7.83 14.70 -4.17
CA PRO A 520 8.19 13.28 -4.00
C PRO A 520 9.69 12.99 -4.15
N GLY A 521 10.40 13.72 -5.02
CA GLY A 521 11.84 13.55 -5.22
C GLY A 521 12.66 14.08 -4.06
N ALA A 522 12.30 15.27 -3.54
CA ALA A 522 12.94 15.84 -2.37
C ALA A 522 12.67 15.03 -1.10
N LEU A 523 11.44 14.54 -0.92
CA LEU A 523 11.07 13.65 0.19
C LEU A 523 11.93 12.38 0.19
N GLU A 524 12.10 11.76 -0.98
CA GLU A 524 12.91 10.56 -1.14
C GLU A 524 14.39 10.82 -0.86
N ASN A 525 14.96 11.88 -1.45
CA ASN A 525 16.37 12.21 -1.30
C ASN A 525 16.73 12.54 0.16
N PHE A 526 15.95 13.41 0.80
CA PHE A 526 16.18 13.79 2.20
C PHE A 526 16.06 12.58 3.12
N SER A 527 15.05 11.74 2.92
CA SER A 527 14.83 10.52 3.71
C SER A 527 15.93 9.48 3.51
N ALA A 528 16.47 9.35 2.30
CA ALA A 528 17.59 8.47 2.02
C ALA A 528 18.85 8.91 2.77
N GLN A 529 19.16 10.21 2.80
CA GLN A 529 20.30 10.74 3.55
C GLN A 529 20.15 10.52 5.06
N LEU A 530 18.95 10.66 5.61
CA LEU A 530 18.67 10.35 7.02
C LEU A 530 18.78 8.85 7.32
N ALA A 531 18.32 7.99 6.42
CA ALA A 531 18.47 6.54 6.56
C ALA A 531 19.94 6.12 6.56
N THR A 532 20.75 6.66 5.64
CA THR A 532 22.20 6.43 5.61
C THR A 532 22.89 6.91 6.89
N LEU A 533 22.53 8.08 7.40
CA LEU A 533 23.07 8.58 8.67
C LEU A 533 22.68 7.67 9.84
N ALA A 534 21.43 7.23 9.90
CA ALA A 534 20.96 6.34 10.96
C ALA A 534 21.68 4.98 10.94
N GLU A 535 21.98 4.46 9.76
CA GLU A 535 22.77 3.24 9.58
C GLU A 535 24.23 3.42 10.02
N ASP A 536 24.88 4.52 9.62
CA ASP A 536 26.25 4.86 10.06
C ASP A 536 26.32 5.01 11.59
N MET A 537 25.37 5.73 12.19
CA MET A 537 25.27 5.87 13.64
C MET A 537 25.08 4.51 14.32
N ARG A 538 24.25 3.64 13.74
CA ARG A 538 24.04 2.26 14.25
C ARG A 538 25.33 1.44 14.20
N TYR A 539 26.11 1.56 13.12
CA TYR A 539 27.43 0.92 13.04
C TYR A 539 28.38 1.42 14.13
N ARG A 540 28.25 2.68 14.55
CA ARG A 540 28.95 3.29 15.70
C ARG A 540 28.33 2.98 17.07
N GLY A 541 27.31 2.11 17.15
CA GLY A 541 26.63 1.76 18.40
C GLY A 541 25.68 2.85 18.93
N GLN A 542 25.27 3.78 18.09
CA GLN A 542 24.31 4.85 18.39
C GLN A 542 22.99 4.63 17.65
N ILE A 543 21.87 5.12 18.20
CA ILE A 543 20.57 4.97 17.56
C ILE A 543 20.01 6.36 17.26
N LEU A 544 19.83 6.66 15.98
CA LEU A 544 19.10 7.85 15.56
C LEU A 544 17.62 7.51 15.41
N GLN A 545 16.80 8.00 16.33
CA GLN A 545 15.35 7.81 16.25
C GLN A 545 14.74 8.66 15.13
N PRO A 546 13.73 8.17 14.39
CA PRO A 546 13.02 8.93 13.37
C PRO A 546 12.08 9.96 14.00
N SER A 547 12.66 10.99 14.63
CA SER A 547 11.94 12.08 15.27
C SER A 547 12.71 13.39 15.15
N VAL A 548 11.99 14.52 15.10
CA VAL A 548 12.61 15.85 15.07
C VAL A 548 13.47 16.09 16.31
N ALA A 549 13.05 15.62 17.49
CA ALA A 549 13.81 15.78 18.72
C ALA A 549 15.19 15.08 18.65
N ALA A 550 15.26 13.89 18.05
CA ALA A 550 16.52 13.19 17.85
C ALA A 550 17.41 13.89 16.81
N LEU A 551 16.81 14.43 15.73
CA LEU A 551 17.56 15.21 14.75
C LEU A 551 18.11 16.51 15.36
N ASP A 552 17.32 17.23 16.15
CA ASP A 552 17.77 18.44 16.83
C ASP A 552 18.93 18.15 17.80
N ALA A 553 18.86 17.04 18.55
CA ALA A 553 19.94 16.61 19.44
C ALA A 553 21.22 16.25 18.66
N ALA A 554 21.09 15.57 17.52
CA ALA A 554 22.22 15.13 16.68
C ALA A 554 22.84 16.27 15.86
N TYR A 555 22.15 17.40 15.69
CA TYR A 555 22.59 18.54 14.87
C TYR A 555 24.00 19.05 15.22
N ALA A 556 24.33 19.07 16.52
CA ALA A 556 25.63 19.55 17.00
C ALA A 556 26.78 18.57 16.69
N THR A 557 26.49 17.28 16.59
CA THR A 557 27.50 16.22 16.49
C THR A 557 27.61 15.61 15.09
N GLU A 558 26.59 15.74 14.24
CA GLU A 558 26.52 15.08 12.93
C GLU A 558 26.57 16.12 11.78
N PRO A 559 27.74 16.31 11.12
CA PRO A 559 27.90 17.34 10.08
C PRO A 559 27.01 17.15 8.84
N SER A 560 26.73 15.90 8.47
CA SER A 560 25.84 15.56 7.35
C SER A 560 24.41 16.02 7.63
N LEU A 561 23.91 15.81 8.86
CA LEU A 561 22.60 16.31 9.29
C LEU A 561 22.55 17.84 9.31
N ARG A 562 23.61 18.48 9.81
CA ARG A 562 23.70 19.95 9.81
C ARG A 562 23.60 20.51 8.40
N THR A 563 24.40 19.98 7.47
CA THR A 563 24.38 20.38 6.05
C THR A 563 22.97 20.27 5.46
N LEU A 564 22.27 19.19 5.81
CA LEU A 564 20.93 18.92 5.31
C LEU A 564 19.90 19.93 5.84
N LEU A 565 19.90 20.23 7.15
CA LEU A 565 19.00 21.24 7.74
C LEU A 565 19.36 22.67 7.31
N ASP A 566 20.65 23.00 7.23
CA ASP A 566 21.14 24.31 6.78
C ASP A 566 20.72 24.62 5.35
N SER A 567 20.60 23.58 4.50
CA SER A 567 20.12 23.76 3.13
C SER A 567 18.68 24.27 3.06
N LEU A 568 17.82 23.87 4.02
CA LEU A 568 16.44 24.38 4.12
C LEU A 568 16.44 25.84 4.59
N TYR A 569 17.24 26.15 5.61
CA TYR A 569 17.41 27.50 6.14
C TYR A 569 17.93 28.48 5.07
N ALA A 570 18.91 28.08 4.27
CA ALA A 570 19.52 28.91 3.24
C ALA A 570 18.64 29.12 1.99
N SER A 571 17.48 28.45 1.90
CA SER A 571 16.62 28.51 0.72
C SER A 571 15.88 29.85 0.59
N SER A 572 15.57 30.26 -0.64
CA SER A 572 14.74 31.45 -0.89
C SER A 572 13.35 31.32 -0.24
N SER A 573 12.75 30.13 -0.33
CA SER A 573 11.45 29.82 0.26
C SER A 573 11.40 30.05 1.77
N PHE A 574 12.50 29.78 2.49
CA PHE A 574 12.61 30.06 3.92
C PHE A 574 12.60 31.58 4.20
N HIS A 575 13.42 32.33 3.46
CA HIS A 575 13.55 33.78 3.64
C HIS A 575 12.34 34.60 3.15
N GLU A 576 11.40 33.99 2.43
CA GLU A 576 10.08 34.59 2.16
C GLU A 576 9.17 34.63 3.38
N ILE A 577 9.34 33.69 4.32
CA ILE A 577 8.49 33.54 5.50
C ILE A 577 9.15 34.18 6.73
N TYR A 578 10.46 33.95 6.85
CA TYR A 578 11.19 34.19 8.09
C TYR A 578 12.15 35.38 7.99
N ASN A 579 12.21 36.17 9.07
CA ASN A 579 13.23 37.19 9.29
C ASN A 579 14.10 36.86 10.52
N PRO A 580 15.13 36.00 10.37
CA PRO A 580 15.93 35.51 11.49
C PRO A 580 16.73 36.61 12.21
N ASP A 581 16.88 37.78 11.61
CA ASP A 581 17.63 38.91 12.21
C ASP A 581 16.83 39.68 13.26
N GLN A 582 15.53 39.38 13.39
CA GLN A 582 14.66 39.91 14.44
C GLN A 582 14.14 38.75 15.31
N PRO A 583 14.86 38.34 16.37
CA PRO A 583 14.57 37.10 17.10
C PRO A 583 13.12 36.96 17.59
N ALA A 584 12.53 38.03 18.13
CA ALA A 584 11.14 38.00 18.59
C ALA A 584 10.13 37.81 17.45
N ASP A 585 10.36 38.45 16.30
CA ASP A 585 9.49 38.28 15.12
C ASP A 585 9.69 36.92 14.48
N TYR A 586 10.93 36.43 14.45
CA TYR A 586 11.26 35.10 13.98
C TYR A 586 10.54 34.02 14.78
N VAL A 587 10.57 34.08 16.12
CA VAL A 587 9.84 33.14 16.99
C VAL A 587 8.33 33.21 16.73
N ARG A 588 7.75 34.42 16.59
CA ARG A 588 6.31 34.57 16.28
C ARG A 588 5.95 33.96 14.92
N GLN A 589 6.81 34.12 13.92
CA GLN A 589 6.60 33.54 12.59
C GLN A 589 6.63 32.00 12.66
N ILE A 590 7.60 31.42 13.38
CA ILE A 590 7.69 29.96 13.57
C ILE A 590 6.42 29.41 14.24
N TYR A 591 5.96 30.06 15.30
CA TYR A 591 4.73 29.66 16.01
C TYR A 591 3.50 29.74 15.12
N ARG A 592 3.37 30.79 14.29
CA ARG A 592 2.26 30.90 13.33
C ARG A 592 2.32 29.79 12.29
N GLN A 593 3.50 29.50 11.75
CA GLN A 593 3.67 28.48 10.71
C GLN A 593 3.39 27.07 11.25
N LEU A 594 3.90 26.74 12.43
CA LEU A 594 3.77 25.42 13.03
C LEU A 594 2.39 25.22 13.66
N PHE A 595 1.95 26.16 14.50
CA PHE A 595 0.86 25.96 15.45
C PHE A 595 -0.38 26.81 15.15
N ASN A 596 -0.36 27.65 14.11
CA ASN A 596 -1.44 28.59 13.77
C ASN A 596 -1.83 29.54 14.92
N ARG A 597 -0.87 29.84 15.82
CA ARG A 597 -1.09 30.73 16.97
C ARG A 597 0.16 31.55 17.28
N ALA A 598 0.02 32.53 18.15
CA ALA A 598 1.17 33.24 18.74
C ALA A 598 1.75 32.43 19.92
N PRO A 599 3.05 32.58 20.23
CA PRO A 599 3.60 32.12 21.51
C PRO A 599 2.97 32.91 22.66
N ASP A 600 2.89 32.29 23.84
CA ASP A 600 2.69 33.04 25.08
C ASP A 600 3.95 33.84 25.45
N ASP A 601 3.83 34.77 26.40
CA ASP A 601 4.92 35.68 26.76
C ASP A 601 6.16 34.97 27.31
N ASP A 602 5.97 33.83 28.00
CA ASP A 602 7.06 33.05 28.58
C ASP A 602 7.79 32.25 27.50
N GLY A 603 7.05 31.60 26.60
CA GLY A 603 7.61 30.90 25.44
C GLY A 603 8.33 31.85 24.48
N LEU A 604 7.76 33.03 24.21
CA LEU A 604 8.41 34.05 23.38
C LEU A 604 9.75 34.49 23.97
N ARG A 605 9.76 34.78 25.28
CA ARG A 605 10.98 35.16 26.00
C ARG A 605 12.01 34.04 25.99
N TYR A 606 11.59 32.82 26.34
CA TYR A 606 12.46 31.65 26.37
C TYR A 606 13.19 31.44 25.03
N TRP A 607 12.46 31.41 23.92
CA TRP A 607 13.08 31.18 22.61
C TRP A 607 13.92 32.36 22.13
N THR A 608 13.48 33.58 22.37
CA THR A 608 14.24 34.80 22.02
C THR A 608 15.60 34.84 22.73
N ASP A 609 15.60 34.53 24.03
CA ASP A 609 16.81 34.51 24.85
C ASP A 609 17.76 33.38 24.42
N ASN A 610 17.21 32.19 24.11
CA ASN A 610 18.01 31.07 23.62
C ASN A 610 18.69 31.34 22.28
N ILE A 611 17.99 32.02 21.36
CA ILE A 611 18.53 32.40 20.05
C ILE A 611 19.60 33.51 20.19
N SER A 612 19.37 34.45 21.10
CA SER A 612 20.19 35.66 21.20
C SER A 612 21.42 35.48 22.11
N TYR A 613 21.32 34.63 23.14
CA TYR A 613 22.31 34.57 24.22
C TYR A 613 22.81 33.16 24.55
N TYR A 614 21.99 32.11 24.37
CA TYR A 614 22.31 30.76 24.85
C TYR A 614 22.62 29.74 23.74
N GLY A 615 23.01 30.23 22.56
CA GLY A 615 23.69 29.42 21.55
C GLY A 615 22.78 28.55 20.68
N VAL A 616 21.46 28.77 20.69
CA VAL A 616 20.59 28.21 19.64
C VAL A 616 20.80 29.03 18.37
N GLY A 617 21.51 28.46 17.40
CA GLY A 617 21.70 29.08 16.10
C GLY A 617 20.37 29.36 15.39
N LYS A 618 20.32 30.43 14.58
CA LYS A 618 19.12 30.84 13.82
C LYS A 618 18.66 29.75 12.84
N ASP A 619 19.62 29.06 12.26
CA ASP A 619 19.52 27.85 11.42
C ASP A 619 18.82 26.68 12.15
N ARG A 620 19.22 26.43 13.39
CA ARG A 620 18.68 25.35 14.23
C ARG A 620 17.35 25.70 14.90
N ALA A 621 17.05 26.98 15.11
CA ALA A 621 15.92 27.45 15.91
C ALA A 621 14.56 26.85 15.50
N VAL A 622 14.31 26.67 14.19
CA VAL A 622 13.07 26.07 13.69
C VAL A 622 12.93 24.61 14.15
N ALA A 623 13.97 23.79 13.97
CA ALA A 623 13.96 22.39 14.40
C ALA A 623 13.84 22.26 15.93
N ALA A 624 14.51 23.13 16.69
CA ALA A 624 14.43 23.14 18.15
C ALA A 624 13.03 23.50 18.67
N ILE A 625 12.39 24.54 18.10
CA ILE A 625 11.02 24.93 18.46
C ILE A 625 10.02 23.85 18.07
N LEU A 626 10.19 23.24 16.89
CA LEU A 626 9.37 22.12 16.43
C LEU A 626 9.48 20.92 17.36
N ALA A 627 10.70 20.55 17.77
CA ALA A 627 10.92 19.49 18.76
C ALA A 627 10.25 19.79 20.11
N GLY A 628 10.33 21.04 20.57
CA GLY A 628 9.63 21.50 21.77
C GLY A 628 8.11 21.39 21.65
N GLY A 629 7.54 21.79 20.51
CA GLY A 629 6.11 21.68 20.23
C GLY A 629 5.60 20.24 20.17
N LEU A 630 6.39 19.33 19.59
CA LEU A 630 6.05 17.90 19.50
C LEU A 630 6.15 17.15 20.85
N SER A 631 6.89 17.70 21.82
CA SER A 631 7.10 17.08 23.14
C SER A 631 6.30 17.75 24.27
N GLY A 632 5.49 18.77 23.95
CA GLY A 632 4.72 19.53 24.92
C GLY A 632 3.65 18.70 25.64
N SER A 633 3.71 18.66 26.97
CA SER A 633 2.78 17.91 27.81
C SER A 633 1.65 18.76 28.43
N SER A 634 1.68 20.09 28.22
CA SER A 634 0.55 20.96 28.58
C SER A 634 -0.65 20.71 27.65
N ASP A 635 -1.84 21.16 28.04
CA ASP A 635 -3.03 21.07 27.16
C ASP A 635 -2.77 21.71 25.80
N GLN A 636 -2.18 22.92 25.80
CA GLN A 636 -1.81 23.60 24.57
C GLN A 636 -0.70 22.86 23.80
N GLY A 637 0.30 22.30 24.50
CA GLY A 637 1.36 21.52 23.87
C GLY A 637 0.85 20.26 23.16
N ARG A 638 -0.15 19.57 23.74
CA ARG A 638 -0.83 18.45 23.08
C ARG A 638 -1.58 18.89 21.82
N LEU A 639 -2.23 20.04 21.85
CA LEU A 639 -2.89 20.60 20.65
C LEU A 639 -1.87 20.97 19.57
N ASP A 640 -0.75 21.58 19.95
CA ASP A 640 0.33 21.93 19.03
C ASP A 640 0.93 20.69 18.36
N ALA A 641 1.24 19.65 19.14
CA ALA A 641 1.72 18.38 18.63
C ALA A 641 0.70 17.71 17.68
N ALA A 642 -0.58 17.73 18.05
CA ALA A 642 -1.65 17.21 17.20
C ALA A 642 -1.76 17.97 15.87
N ALA A 643 -1.71 19.31 15.90
CA ALA A 643 -1.77 20.14 14.69
C ALA A 643 -0.61 19.83 13.73
N ILE A 644 0.61 19.71 14.23
CA ILE A 644 1.78 19.32 13.42
C ILE A 644 1.59 17.91 12.84
N GLY A 645 1.13 16.96 13.66
CA GLY A 645 0.85 15.60 13.21
C GLY A 645 -0.15 15.56 12.05
N LYS A 646 -1.24 16.33 12.15
CA LYS A 646 -2.26 16.45 11.09
C LYS A 646 -1.69 17.10 9.83
N LYS A 647 -0.89 18.17 9.95
CA LYS A 647 -0.20 18.80 8.81
C LYS A 647 0.74 17.82 8.11
N ALA A 648 1.56 17.09 8.86
CA ALA A 648 2.53 16.13 8.32
C ALA A 648 1.84 14.95 7.61
N ALA A 649 0.74 14.44 8.16
CA ALA A 649 -0.06 13.40 7.53
C ALA A 649 -0.70 13.87 6.22
N LEU A 650 -1.30 15.08 6.22
CA LEU A 650 -1.88 15.65 4.99
C LEU A 650 -0.81 15.93 3.93
N ALA A 651 0.36 16.44 4.34
CA ALA A 651 1.50 16.67 3.46
C ALA A 651 2.02 15.36 2.84
N SER A 652 2.11 14.29 3.65
CA SER A 652 2.48 12.95 3.17
C SER A 652 1.48 12.42 2.15
N ALA A 653 0.18 12.54 2.41
CA ALA A 653 -0.88 12.15 1.48
C ALA A 653 -0.86 12.99 0.19
N PHE A 654 -0.56 14.29 0.29
CA PHE A 654 -0.40 15.17 -0.86
C PHE A 654 0.77 14.72 -1.75
N SER A 655 1.98 14.57 -1.19
CA SER A 655 3.14 14.12 -1.97
C SER A 655 2.92 12.72 -2.54
N ALA A 656 2.29 11.81 -1.79
CA ALA A 656 1.92 10.48 -2.27
C ALA A 656 0.88 10.51 -3.41
N SER A 657 0.04 11.54 -3.50
CA SER A 657 -0.93 11.72 -4.58
C SER A 657 -0.32 12.19 -5.91
N LEU A 658 0.91 12.70 -5.87
CA LEU A 658 1.74 13.06 -7.05
C LEU A 658 2.41 11.80 -7.62
N ASN A 659 1.62 10.77 -7.88
CA ASN A 659 2.08 9.42 -8.17
C ASN A 659 2.21 9.09 -9.67
N THR A 660 1.87 10.02 -10.56
CA THR A 660 2.18 9.92 -12.00
C THR A 660 3.26 10.94 -12.40
N PRO A 661 4.03 10.71 -13.47
CA PRO A 661 4.99 11.69 -13.98
C PRO A 661 4.33 13.07 -14.19
N GLU A 662 3.15 13.10 -14.81
CA GLU A 662 2.44 14.35 -15.13
C GLU A 662 2.10 15.14 -13.86
N ARG A 663 1.63 14.46 -12.80
CA ARG A 663 1.31 15.12 -11.53
C ARG A 663 2.56 15.64 -10.82
N ARG A 664 3.68 14.91 -10.90
CA ARG A 664 4.96 15.36 -10.32
C ARG A 664 5.47 16.61 -11.02
N ASP A 665 5.40 16.62 -12.35
CA ASP A 665 5.88 17.75 -13.15
C ASP A 665 5.06 19.02 -12.91
N CYS A 666 3.77 18.90 -12.53
CA CYS A 666 2.93 20.04 -12.13
C CYS A 666 3.39 20.69 -10.81
N TYR A 667 4.07 19.97 -9.93
CA TYR A 667 4.47 20.49 -8.62
C TYR A 667 5.83 21.21 -8.71
N ALA A 668 5.85 22.32 -9.45
CA ALA A 668 7.04 23.13 -9.69
C ALA A 668 6.81 24.64 -9.51
N GLY A 669 7.87 25.35 -9.14
CA GLY A 669 7.92 26.82 -9.09
C GLY A 669 6.98 27.46 -8.07
N ASN A 670 6.66 28.74 -8.29
CA ASN A 670 5.91 29.56 -7.33
C ASN A 670 4.47 29.07 -7.09
N LEU A 671 3.85 28.44 -8.10
CA LEU A 671 2.50 27.88 -7.95
C LEU A 671 2.48 26.69 -6.98
N ALA A 672 3.51 25.85 -7.01
CA ALA A 672 3.69 24.74 -6.06
C ALA A 672 3.79 25.25 -4.62
N VAL A 673 4.64 26.26 -4.40
CA VAL A 673 4.81 26.90 -3.09
C VAL A 673 3.50 27.50 -2.59
N ALA A 674 2.81 28.29 -3.42
CA ALA A 674 1.55 28.93 -3.05
C ALA A 674 0.44 27.91 -2.74
N THR A 675 0.27 26.91 -3.59
CA THR A 675 -0.75 25.86 -3.43
C THR A 675 -0.46 24.99 -2.20
N GLY A 676 0.79 24.60 -2.01
CA GLY A 676 1.21 23.80 -0.85
C GLY A 676 1.01 24.55 0.48
N ARG A 677 1.37 25.85 0.53
CA ARG A 677 1.10 26.69 1.70
C ARG A 677 -0.41 26.80 1.98
N ALA A 678 -1.21 27.09 0.96
CA ALA A 678 -2.67 27.20 1.08
C ALA A 678 -3.34 25.90 1.54
N LEU A 679 -2.81 24.75 1.12
CA LEU A 679 -3.29 23.44 1.58
C LEU A 679 -3.07 23.25 3.08
N MET A 680 -1.94 23.73 3.61
CA MET A 680 -1.54 23.53 5.01
C MET A 680 -2.11 24.57 5.98
N THR A 681 -2.35 25.81 5.54
CA THR A 681 -2.77 26.92 6.41
C THR A 681 -3.95 26.60 7.33
N PRO A 682 -5.08 26.03 6.87
CA PRO A 682 -6.24 25.80 7.73
C PRO A 682 -6.17 24.52 8.55
N VAL A 683 -5.06 23.77 8.51
CA VAL A 683 -4.92 22.50 9.23
C VAL A 683 -4.46 22.76 10.66
N ASP A 684 -5.21 22.24 11.63
CA ASP A 684 -4.96 22.34 13.06
C ASP A 684 -5.30 21.02 13.79
N ALA A 685 -5.26 21.05 15.13
CA ALA A 685 -5.54 19.89 15.98
C ALA A 685 -6.95 19.30 15.81
N SER A 686 -7.92 20.11 15.39
CA SER A 686 -9.32 19.72 15.19
C SER A 686 -9.60 19.17 13.79
N THR A 687 -8.62 19.22 12.89
CA THR A 687 -8.80 18.81 11.50
C THR A 687 -9.04 17.30 11.37
N ASP A 688 -10.18 16.96 10.76
CA ASP A 688 -10.48 15.59 10.33
C ASP A 688 -9.87 15.34 8.94
N LEU A 689 -8.83 14.48 8.92
CA LEU A 689 -8.11 14.10 7.71
C LEU A 689 -8.98 13.31 6.72
N GLY A 690 -9.96 12.54 7.21
CA GLY A 690 -10.86 11.75 6.36
C GLY A 690 -11.71 12.63 5.44
N LEU A 691 -11.96 13.87 5.85
CA LEU A 691 -12.71 14.86 5.06
C LEU A 691 -11.82 15.73 4.16
N GLN A 692 -10.48 15.62 4.26
CA GLN A 692 -9.56 16.46 3.47
C GLN A 692 -9.29 15.92 2.07
N ARG A 693 -9.86 14.76 1.70
CA ARG A 693 -9.60 14.14 0.39
C ARG A 693 -9.95 15.06 -0.77
N GLY A 694 -11.10 15.72 -0.72
CA GLY A 694 -11.50 16.69 -1.75
C GLY A 694 -10.54 17.87 -1.86
N ARG A 695 -9.96 18.35 -0.74
CA ARG A 695 -8.96 19.43 -0.75
C ARG A 695 -7.64 18.99 -1.35
N LEU A 696 -7.21 17.75 -1.11
CA LEU A 696 -6.04 17.17 -1.78
C LEU A 696 -6.23 17.12 -3.29
N ASP A 697 -7.37 16.59 -3.73
CA ASP A 697 -7.69 16.47 -5.16
C ASP A 697 -7.75 17.87 -5.81
N SER A 698 -8.42 18.85 -5.18
CA SER A 698 -8.44 20.24 -5.66
C SER A 698 -7.06 20.91 -5.72
N ALA A 699 -6.16 20.61 -4.78
CA ALA A 699 -4.79 21.14 -4.80
C ALA A 699 -4.00 20.57 -5.99
N VAL A 700 -4.11 19.26 -6.25
CA VAL A 700 -3.49 18.62 -7.42
C VAL A 700 -4.08 19.18 -8.72
N ASP A 701 -5.40 19.36 -8.77
CA ASP A 701 -6.08 19.91 -9.94
C ASP A 701 -5.63 21.35 -10.23
N THR A 702 -5.52 22.19 -9.19
CA THR A 702 -4.98 23.56 -9.30
C THR A 702 -3.57 23.57 -9.89
N LEU A 703 -2.69 22.68 -9.43
CA LEU A 703 -1.31 22.59 -9.92
C LEU A 703 -1.24 22.18 -11.39
N CYS A 704 -2.11 21.27 -11.80
CA CYS A 704 -2.13 20.74 -13.16
C CYS A 704 -3.05 21.51 -14.12
N GLY A 705 -3.61 22.65 -13.71
CA GLY A 705 -4.45 23.51 -14.55
C GLY A 705 -5.79 22.86 -14.94
N ARG A 706 -6.42 22.16 -13.99
CA ARG A 706 -7.68 21.42 -14.18
C ARG A 706 -8.88 22.12 -13.58
#